data_AF-A0A366REX2-F1
#
_entry.id   AF-A0A366REX2-F1
#
_cell.length_a   1.000
_cell.length_b   1.000
_cell.length_c   1.000
_cell.angle_alpha   90.00
_cell.angle_beta   90.00
_cell.angle_gamma   90.00
#
_symmetry.space_group_name_H-M   'P 1'
#
loop_
_entity.id
_entity.type
_entity.pdbx_description
1 polymer ?
#
loop_
_entity_poly.entity_id
_entity_poly.type
_entity_poly.pdbx_seq_one_letter_code
_entity_poly.pdbx_strand_id
1 'polypeptide(L)'
;MVLSTMNAMVVEVPENGSKPELIKKQISPPMLEPHEVLVKVATVAQNPTDVQAFDLNLFGNGAVLGCDFAGKVERLGKDVTKVAEGDTIAGLLWGGEIKGLGAYSEYTKAHESICFKVPKSISLPEAATIPLASLTAWLALFSRDSLNIDRNKPDNTVLIWGGSSSVGQYAIQIASMFGFKTITTCSPHSFDLVKSFGATHVFDYNDSNVVKSIKDVAPDLKYVFDTIGNKTSSATASEAIDENGGTLCTVRPDKSFTENVTKQTRVTPVLVWTAFNRVIQYKKASFPASEEDHKLGIEFNDKLPGWIDEGKIKPNKPKVLGGLDAIPQGFQEHRDALRRLRQPTTVVNFFLLLLQHSIDHTATVKSSVRPIPASFVIGLFETRYSFIMRLSSLSAALLGAFAWTTSAAEFDDENIRSISPYLDSDMQSRWYDFGGDTIIRTDSYIRLTSDRPSQSGWMYSRVPLTATNWQIEVEFKISGKNQLYGDGFAMWITRQRAQMGTVFGGPDNFEGLGVFIDTYKNNRPGVVFPYVMAMYGDGKTSYDKSNDGKHTELAGCSARGIRHASIPTKLRLTYFQDKQLKLELQYKVEDEWQTCFDLEEPPAVPNIAYVGFTAETGELSDNHDIISVAAKNLYTQPGSGGNTGGKSSSSKSKSRKGTGKTTTGQKQGSSWTWFFTKIILFIIVAGGAYVGYTAYRSKAKSHRF
;
A
#
# COMPACT_ATOMS: atom_id res chain seq x y z
N MET A 1 29.57 10.37 7.92
CA MET A 1 29.06 11.06 6.70
C MET A 1 27.62 10.60 6.53
N VAL A 2 26.64 11.50 6.58
CA VAL A 2 25.23 11.08 6.41
C VAL A 2 25.03 10.75 4.93
N LEU A 3 24.71 9.50 4.62
CA LEU A 3 24.37 9.09 3.26
C LEU A 3 23.11 9.86 2.82
N SER A 4 23.23 10.62 1.74
CA SER A 4 22.10 11.37 1.18
C SER A 4 21.14 10.47 0.41
N THR A 5 21.65 9.37 -0.17
CA THR A 5 20.88 8.41 -0.97
C THR A 5 21.42 6.98 -0.80
N MET A 6 20.59 5.99 -1.13
CA MET A 6 20.91 4.55 -1.19
C MET A 6 20.16 3.90 -2.35
N ASN A 7 20.68 2.80 -2.90
CA ASN A 7 19.96 1.99 -3.88
C ASN A 7 18.91 1.10 -3.19
N ALA A 8 17.74 0.98 -3.83
CA ALA A 8 16.68 0.05 -3.45
C ALA A 8 15.91 -0.47 -4.66
N MET A 9 15.30 -1.66 -4.53
CA MET A 9 14.33 -2.17 -5.50
C MET A 9 12.95 -1.64 -5.16
N VAL A 10 12.47 -0.71 -5.97
CA VAL A 10 11.20 -0.01 -5.79
C VAL A 10 10.14 -0.61 -6.70
N VAL A 11 8.95 -0.86 -6.16
CA VAL A 11 7.78 -1.27 -6.94
C VAL A 11 7.25 -0.10 -7.75
N GLU A 12 7.11 -0.29 -9.06
CA GLU A 12 6.48 0.64 -9.98
C GLU A 12 5.39 -0.08 -10.77
N VAL A 13 4.25 0.58 -10.91
CA VAL A 13 3.08 0.13 -11.65
C VAL A 13 2.95 1.09 -12.81
N PRO A 14 3.19 0.63 -14.05
CA PRO A 14 3.09 1.49 -15.22
C PRO A 14 1.67 2.04 -15.41
N GLU A 15 1.56 3.28 -15.90
CA GLU A 15 0.29 3.99 -16.11
C GLU A 15 -0.67 3.27 -17.06
N ASN A 16 -0.13 2.45 -17.96
CA ASN A 16 -0.92 1.63 -18.89
C ASN A 16 -1.62 0.41 -18.21
N GLY A 17 -1.54 0.28 -16.88
CA GLY A 17 -2.17 -0.80 -16.12
C GLY A 17 -1.49 -2.16 -16.28
N SER A 18 -0.27 -2.20 -16.82
CA SER A 18 0.52 -3.43 -16.89
C SER A 18 1.01 -3.89 -15.51
N LYS A 19 1.58 -5.09 -15.45
CA LYS A 19 2.01 -5.71 -14.19
C LYS A 19 3.06 -4.84 -13.48
N PRO A 20 3.09 -4.85 -12.13
CA PRO A 20 4.14 -4.14 -11.40
C PRO A 20 5.53 -4.65 -11.81
N GLU A 21 6.50 -3.75 -11.74
CA GLU A 21 7.91 -3.97 -12.00
C GLU A 21 8.74 -3.59 -10.76
N LEU A 22 9.87 -4.27 -10.56
CA LEU A 22 10.86 -3.87 -9.56
C LEU A 22 11.97 -3.10 -10.26
N ILE A 23 12.07 -1.81 -9.95
CA ILE A 23 13.03 -0.91 -10.57
C ILE A 23 14.04 -0.46 -9.52
N LYS A 24 15.32 -0.58 -9.84
CA LYS A 24 16.40 -0.09 -8.98
C LYS A 24 16.41 1.44 -9.01
N LYS A 25 16.24 2.08 -7.86
CA LYS A 25 16.24 3.53 -7.71
C LYS A 25 17.13 3.97 -6.57
N GLN A 26 17.65 5.20 -6.66
CA GLN A 26 18.21 5.89 -5.52
C GLN A 26 17.09 6.54 -4.71
N ILE A 27 17.04 6.23 -3.42
CA ILE A 27 16.08 6.77 -2.46
C ILE A 27 16.81 7.24 -1.19
N SER A 28 16.16 8.04 -0.36
CA SER A 28 16.73 8.44 0.92
C SER A 28 16.78 7.25 1.90
N PRO A 29 17.84 7.11 2.72
CA PRO A 29 17.86 6.13 3.81
C PRO A 29 16.71 6.38 4.82
N PRO A 30 16.21 5.35 5.51
CA PRO A 30 15.13 5.53 6.47
C PRO A 30 15.58 6.35 7.68
N MET A 31 14.65 7.13 8.22
CA MET A 31 14.78 7.78 9.52
C MET A 31 14.56 6.76 10.63
N LEU A 32 15.29 6.90 11.74
CA LEU A 32 15.19 6.01 12.89
C LEU A 32 14.23 6.56 13.94
N GLU A 33 13.36 5.69 14.44
CA GLU A 33 12.67 5.87 15.70
C GLU A 33 13.62 5.56 16.89
N PRO A 34 13.25 5.91 18.13
CA PRO A 34 14.18 5.83 19.26
C PRO A 34 14.82 4.47 19.53
N HIS A 35 14.07 3.39 19.39
CA HIS A 35 14.51 2.00 19.63
C HIS A 35 14.92 1.26 18.34
N GLU A 36 15.14 2.00 17.26
CA GLU A 36 15.53 1.44 15.97
C GLU A 36 16.99 1.68 15.66
N VAL A 37 17.56 0.78 14.85
CA VAL A 37 18.90 0.91 14.31
C VAL A 37 18.87 0.97 12.79
N LEU A 38 19.76 1.77 12.20
CA LEU A 38 20.02 1.76 10.77
C LEU A 38 21.00 0.62 10.48
N VAL A 39 20.64 -0.24 9.53
CA VAL A 39 21.42 -1.42 9.18
C VAL A 39 21.90 -1.28 7.75
N LYS A 40 23.21 -1.37 7.55
CA LYS A 40 23.80 -1.60 6.22
C LYS A 40 23.59 -3.06 5.84
N VAL A 41 22.66 -3.28 4.92
CA VAL A 41 22.23 -4.61 4.52
C VAL A 41 23.35 -5.30 3.73
N ALA A 42 23.68 -6.52 4.12
CA ALA A 42 24.67 -7.35 3.44
C ALA A 42 24.00 -8.52 2.71
N THR A 43 22.93 -9.08 3.27
CA THR A 43 22.16 -10.15 2.65
C THR A 43 20.68 -10.02 3.01
N VAL A 44 19.80 -10.46 2.12
CA VAL A 44 18.36 -10.51 2.31
C VAL A 44 17.84 -11.90 1.96
N ALA A 45 16.75 -12.32 2.59
CA ALA A 45 16.04 -13.51 2.17
C ALA A 45 14.71 -13.13 1.51
N GLN A 46 14.28 -13.96 0.55
CA GLN A 46 12.99 -13.80 -0.10
C GLN A 46 11.97 -14.74 0.50
N ASN A 47 10.82 -14.20 0.85
CA ASN A 47 9.71 -14.93 1.43
C ASN A 47 8.54 -15.00 0.46
N PRO A 48 7.66 -16.03 0.55
CA PRO A 48 6.43 -16.06 -0.22
C PRO A 48 5.55 -14.81 -0.04
N THR A 49 5.62 -14.15 1.13
CA THR A 49 4.90 -12.88 1.38
C THR A 49 5.42 -11.74 0.51
N ASP A 50 6.73 -11.69 0.20
CA ASP A 50 7.31 -10.65 -0.64
C ASP A 50 6.82 -10.79 -2.09
N VAL A 51 6.86 -12.02 -2.61
CA VAL A 51 6.40 -12.34 -3.98
C VAL A 51 4.91 -12.06 -4.13
N GLN A 52 4.10 -12.43 -3.14
CA GLN A 52 2.67 -12.18 -3.15
C GLN A 52 2.34 -10.69 -3.01
N ALA A 53 3.07 -9.96 -2.17
CA ALA A 53 2.91 -8.52 -2.03
C ALA A 53 3.18 -7.80 -3.35
N PHE A 54 4.19 -8.26 -4.09
CA PHE A 54 4.49 -7.78 -5.43
C PHE A 54 3.42 -8.16 -6.45
N ASP A 55 3.10 -9.45 -6.58
CA ASP A 55 2.19 -9.97 -7.60
C ASP A 55 0.76 -9.42 -7.48
N LEU A 56 0.32 -9.19 -6.25
CA LEU A 56 -0.99 -8.62 -5.94
C LEU A 56 -0.97 -7.08 -5.84
N ASN A 57 0.20 -6.45 -6.09
CA ASN A 57 0.42 -5.03 -5.96
C ASN A 57 -0.13 -4.45 -4.64
N LEU A 58 0.15 -5.13 -3.53
CA LEU A 58 -0.51 -4.85 -2.25
C LEU A 58 -0.21 -3.45 -1.72
N PHE A 59 1.00 -2.95 -1.99
CA PHE A 59 1.47 -1.69 -1.44
C PHE A 59 1.53 -0.57 -2.49
N GLY A 60 1.57 -0.86 -3.79
CA GLY A 60 1.59 0.16 -4.86
C GLY A 60 2.93 0.88 -5.07
N ASN A 61 2.93 1.88 -5.96
CA ASN A 61 4.10 2.66 -6.40
C ASN A 61 4.95 3.23 -5.27
N GLY A 62 6.27 3.07 -5.33
CA GLY A 62 7.20 3.58 -4.32
C GLY A 62 7.41 2.67 -3.10
N ALA A 63 6.78 1.49 -3.07
CA ALA A 63 7.05 0.50 -2.04
C ALA A 63 8.43 -0.14 -2.25
N VAL A 64 9.16 -0.42 -1.17
CA VAL A 64 10.35 -1.29 -1.19
C VAL A 64 9.98 -2.54 -0.40
N LEU A 65 10.07 -3.71 -1.03
CA LEU A 65 9.66 -4.97 -0.39
C LEU A 65 10.82 -5.63 0.37
N GLY A 66 10.59 -6.85 0.87
CA GLY A 66 11.58 -7.66 1.57
C GLY A 66 11.44 -7.54 3.08
N CYS A 67 11.32 -8.69 3.73
CA CYS A 67 11.09 -8.74 5.17
C CYS A 67 12.32 -9.13 5.99
N ASP A 68 13.20 -9.97 5.44
CA ASP A 68 14.36 -10.51 6.15
C ASP A 68 15.66 -9.89 5.65
N PHE A 69 16.54 -9.54 6.58
CA PHE A 69 17.88 -9.06 6.28
C PHE A 69 18.90 -9.55 7.31
N ALA A 70 20.16 -9.55 6.90
CA ALA A 70 21.33 -9.58 7.76
C ALA A 70 22.32 -8.51 7.31
N GLY A 71 22.94 -7.82 8.26
CA GLY A 71 23.78 -6.68 7.97
C GLY A 71 24.48 -6.10 9.19
N LYS A 72 25.19 -5.00 8.98
CA LYS A 72 25.95 -4.31 10.02
C LYS A 72 25.19 -3.10 10.52
N VAL A 73 25.12 -2.91 11.84
CA VAL A 73 24.54 -1.71 12.46
C VAL A 73 25.42 -0.51 12.12
N GLU A 74 24.85 0.46 11.42
CA GLU A 74 25.53 1.67 10.96
C GLU A 74 25.27 2.85 11.90
N ARG A 75 24.07 2.92 12.50
CA ARG A 75 23.66 4.01 13.39
C ARG A 75 22.57 3.57 14.36
N LEU A 76 22.57 4.14 15.56
CA LEU A 76 21.58 3.87 16.61
C LEU A 76 20.53 4.97 16.71
N GLY A 77 19.30 4.58 17.05
CA GLY A 77 18.30 5.45 17.64
C GLY A 77 18.70 5.81 19.08
N LYS A 78 18.12 6.90 19.60
CA LYS A 78 18.52 7.49 20.89
C LYS A 78 18.31 6.60 22.11
N ASP A 79 17.38 5.65 22.03
CA ASP A 79 16.94 4.84 23.17
C ASP A 79 17.35 3.36 22.99
N VAL A 80 18.22 3.06 22.01
CA VAL A 80 18.76 1.70 21.76
C VAL A 80 19.76 1.29 22.84
N THR A 81 19.62 0.08 23.36
CA THR A 81 20.44 -0.48 24.45
C THR A 81 20.97 -1.90 24.20
N LYS A 82 20.34 -2.69 23.32
CA LYS A 82 20.68 -4.12 23.10
C LYS A 82 21.80 -4.35 22.08
N VAL A 83 22.02 -3.40 21.17
CA VAL A 83 22.98 -3.49 20.07
C VAL A 83 23.83 -2.22 19.98
N ALA A 84 25.03 -2.34 19.41
CA ALA A 84 25.96 -1.24 19.23
C ALA A 84 26.30 -1.01 17.75
N GLU A 85 26.77 0.19 17.42
CA GLU A 85 27.33 0.45 16.09
C GLU A 85 28.45 -0.54 15.78
N GLY A 86 28.39 -1.11 14.57
CA GLY A 86 29.31 -2.11 14.10
C GLY A 86 28.95 -3.55 14.43
N ASP A 87 27.97 -3.81 15.29
CA ASP A 87 27.41 -5.14 15.48
C ASP A 87 26.85 -5.68 14.16
N THR A 88 26.95 -7.00 13.97
CA THR A 88 26.31 -7.68 12.86
C THR A 88 25.02 -8.33 13.36
N ILE A 89 23.90 -7.96 12.76
CA ILE A 89 22.56 -8.40 13.18
C ILE A 89 21.79 -8.99 12.01
N ALA A 90 20.86 -9.88 12.31
CA ALA A 90 19.78 -10.27 11.41
C ALA A 90 18.44 -9.93 12.05
N GLY A 91 17.47 -9.56 11.24
CA GLY A 91 16.20 -9.05 11.75
C GLY A 91 15.09 -9.09 10.74
N LEU A 92 13.90 -8.79 11.26
CA LEU A 92 12.65 -8.75 10.52
C LEU A 92 12.15 -7.31 10.45
N LEU A 93 11.66 -6.90 9.29
CA LEU A 93 10.78 -5.75 9.13
C LEU A 93 9.63 -6.10 8.20
N TRP A 94 8.54 -5.32 8.24
CA TRP A 94 7.46 -5.51 7.27
C TRP A 94 7.68 -4.66 6.02
N GLY A 95 8.40 -5.22 5.04
CA GLY A 95 8.71 -4.53 3.79
C GLY A 95 7.47 -4.14 2.99
N GLY A 96 7.41 -2.87 2.57
CA GLY A 96 6.34 -2.33 1.73
C GLY A 96 5.24 -1.59 2.48
N GLU A 97 5.11 -1.80 3.79
CA GLU A 97 4.13 -1.10 4.64
C GLU A 97 4.38 0.42 4.64
N ILE A 98 5.64 0.81 4.78
CA ILE A 98 6.09 2.20 4.69
C ILE A 98 6.78 2.41 3.34
N LYS A 99 6.37 3.45 2.60
CA LYS A 99 6.96 3.78 1.30
C LYS A 99 8.46 4.04 1.44
N GLY A 100 9.25 3.49 0.52
CA GLY A 100 10.70 3.57 0.57
C GLY A 100 11.38 2.70 1.64
N LEU A 101 10.64 1.88 2.40
CA LEU A 101 11.20 1.03 3.46
C LEU A 101 10.91 -0.46 3.21
N GLY A 102 11.99 -1.24 3.11
CA GLY A 102 11.99 -2.70 3.04
C GLY A 102 13.41 -3.23 3.17
N ALA A 103 13.57 -4.56 3.14
CA ALA A 103 14.90 -5.18 3.17
C ALA A 103 15.63 -5.07 1.83
N TYR A 104 14.91 -4.93 0.71
CA TYR A 104 15.47 -4.88 -0.64
C TYR A 104 16.10 -3.53 -0.98
N SER A 105 17.01 -3.08 -0.13
CA SER A 105 17.73 -1.82 -0.17
C SER A 105 19.13 -2.00 0.42
N GLU A 106 20.04 -1.06 0.14
CA GLU A 106 21.38 -1.07 0.73
C GLU A 106 21.35 -0.75 2.24
N TYR A 107 20.36 0.01 2.70
CA TYR A 107 20.10 0.25 4.12
C TYR A 107 18.64 0.02 4.46
N THR A 108 18.40 -0.50 5.66
CA THR A 108 17.07 -0.66 6.22
C THR A 108 17.08 -0.33 7.71
N LYS A 109 15.94 -0.44 8.38
CA LYS A 109 15.85 -0.25 9.84
C LYS A 109 15.40 -1.52 10.55
N ALA A 110 15.86 -1.68 11.78
CA ALA A 110 15.48 -2.79 12.65
C ALA A 110 15.09 -2.24 14.02
N HIS A 111 14.02 -2.74 14.62
CA HIS A 111 13.78 -2.50 16.04
C HIS A 111 14.73 -3.39 16.87
N GLU A 112 15.36 -2.86 17.92
CA GLU A 112 16.38 -3.59 18.71
C GLU A 112 15.85 -4.89 19.34
N SER A 113 14.55 -4.94 19.63
CA SER A 113 13.83 -6.12 20.13
C SER A 113 13.44 -7.16 19.05
N ILE A 114 13.46 -6.77 17.77
CA ILE A 114 13.02 -7.61 16.62
C ILE A 114 14.21 -7.90 15.69
N CYS A 115 15.38 -8.05 16.29
CA CYS A 115 16.60 -8.52 15.65
C CYS A 115 17.46 -9.28 16.67
N PHE A 116 18.46 -10.00 16.17
CA PHE A 116 19.43 -10.71 16.99
C PHE A 116 20.85 -10.51 16.44
N LYS A 117 21.86 -10.55 17.32
CA LYS A 117 23.26 -10.52 16.90
C LYS A 117 23.63 -11.83 16.23
N VAL A 118 24.18 -11.76 15.02
CA VAL A 118 24.55 -12.94 14.24
C VAL A 118 25.77 -13.61 14.89
N PRO A 119 25.66 -14.88 15.33
CA PRO A 119 26.81 -15.61 15.84
C PRO A 119 27.85 -15.86 14.75
N LYS A 120 29.12 -15.95 15.15
CA LYS A 120 30.23 -16.22 14.20
C LYS A 120 30.18 -17.63 13.59
N SER A 121 29.37 -18.52 14.16
CA SER A 121 29.20 -19.91 13.74
C SER A 121 28.40 -20.06 12.44
N ILE A 122 27.69 -19.01 12.00
CA ILE A 122 26.88 -19.00 10.78
C ILE A 122 27.24 -17.83 9.86
N SER A 123 27.01 -18.01 8.57
CA SER A 123 27.20 -16.97 7.57
C SER A 123 26.05 -15.96 7.52
N LEU A 124 26.28 -14.78 6.94
CA LEU A 124 25.22 -13.77 6.74
C LEU A 124 24.05 -14.26 5.88
N PRO A 125 24.27 -15.00 4.76
CA PRO A 125 23.16 -15.58 4.02
C PRO A 125 22.35 -16.58 4.82
N GLU A 126 22.98 -17.41 5.65
CA GLU A 126 22.28 -18.31 6.56
C GLU A 126 21.47 -17.55 7.60
N ALA A 127 22.07 -16.54 8.24
CA ALA A 127 21.42 -15.70 9.24
C ALA A 127 20.18 -14.98 8.69
N ALA A 128 20.23 -14.50 7.44
CA ALA A 128 19.09 -13.85 6.79
C ALA A 128 17.91 -14.81 6.55
N THR A 129 18.09 -16.14 6.59
CA THR A 129 16.97 -17.10 6.42
C THR A 129 16.17 -17.34 7.69
N ILE A 130 16.58 -16.77 8.82
CA ILE A 130 16.03 -17.08 10.15
C ILE A 130 14.83 -16.19 10.54
N PRO A 131 14.88 -14.84 10.43
CA PRO A 131 14.00 -13.98 11.23
C PRO A 131 12.50 -14.21 11.03
N LEU A 132 11.96 -14.04 9.81
CA LEU A 132 10.53 -14.18 9.55
C LEU A 132 10.03 -15.59 9.86
N ALA A 133 10.68 -16.60 9.28
CA ALA A 133 10.18 -17.97 9.31
C ALA A 133 10.26 -18.60 10.71
N SER A 134 11.35 -18.35 11.45
CA SER A 134 11.51 -18.87 12.80
C SER A 134 10.63 -18.16 13.82
N LEU A 135 10.45 -16.83 13.72
CA LEU A 135 9.53 -16.10 14.58
C LEU A 135 8.07 -16.47 14.29
N THR A 136 7.72 -16.72 13.03
CA THR A 136 6.40 -17.27 12.65
C THR A 136 6.16 -18.63 13.32
N ALA A 137 7.16 -19.52 13.29
CA ALA A 137 7.06 -20.82 13.94
C ALA A 137 6.94 -20.70 15.47
N TRP A 138 7.73 -19.81 16.08
CA TRP A 138 7.68 -19.53 17.52
C TRP A 138 6.30 -19.05 17.97
N LEU A 139 5.75 -18.05 17.28
CA LEU A 139 4.42 -17.52 17.59
C LEU A 139 3.31 -18.54 17.31
N ALA A 140 3.40 -19.30 16.21
CA ALA A 140 2.39 -20.32 15.91
C ALA A 140 2.29 -21.38 17.03
N LEU A 141 3.44 -21.80 17.58
CA LEU A 141 3.49 -22.81 18.65
C LEU A 141 3.06 -22.24 20.01
N PHE A 142 3.42 -20.99 20.33
CA PHE A 142 3.35 -20.49 21.72
C PHE A 142 2.50 -19.24 21.95
N SER A 143 2.06 -18.53 20.91
CA SER A 143 1.13 -17.41 21.09
C SER A 143 -0.21 -17.91 21.63
N ARG A 144 -0.79 -17.13 22.54
CA ARG A 144 -2.12 -17.37 23.13
C ARG A 144 -3.20 -17.48 22.06
N ASP A 145 -3.08 -16.70 21.00
CA ASP A 145 -4.08 -16.60 19.94
C ASP A 145 -3.81 -17.59 18.78
N SER A 146 -2.75 -18.42 18.89
CA SER A 146 -2.40 -19.51 17.96
C SER A 146 -2.59 -20.89 18.63
N LEU A 147 -1.57 -21.78 18.63
CA LEU A 147 -1.70 -23.10 19.25
C LEU A 147 -1.61 -23.08 20.77
N ASN A 148 -0.91 -22.10 21.35
CA ASN A 148 -0.72 -21.92 22.79
C ASN A 148 -0.29 -23.24 23.49
N ILE A 149 0.70 -23.93 22.93
CA ILE A 149 1.18 -25.21 23.45
C ILE A 149 1.94 -24.96 24.76
N ASP A 150 1.62 -25.72 25.80
CA ASP A 150 2.33 -25.65 27.08
C ASP A 150 3.77 -26.17 26.93
N ARG A 151 4.73 -25.26 27.03
CA ARG A 151 6.17 -25.52 26.92
C ARG A 151 6.73 -26.44 27.99
N ASN A 152 6.03 -26.61 29.12
CA ASN A 152 6.47 -27.44 30.24
C ASN A 152 5.98 -28.88 30.17
N LYS A 153 5.21 -29.23 29.12
CA LYS A 153 4.66 -30.57 28.88
C LYS A 153 5.33 -31.21 27.67
N PRO A 154 6.49 -31.87 27.86
CA PRO A 154 7.27 -32.44 26.75
C PRO A 154 6.53 -33.60 26.04
N ASP A 155 5.52 -34.18 26.69
CA ASP A 155 4.64 -35.21 26.14
C ASP A 155 3.64 -34.68 25.10
N ASN A 156 3.53 -33.36 24.92
CA ASN A 156 2.72 -32.76 23.87
C ASN A 156 3.11 -33.31 22.48
N THR A 157 2.10 -33.64 21.69
CA THR A 157 2.26 -34.06 20.29
C THR A 157 1.77 -32.96 19.36
N VAL A 158 2.58 -32.61 18.36
CA VAL A 158 2.24 -31.61 17.34
C VAL A 158 2.47 -32.15 15.94
N LEU A 159 1.49 -31.94 15.07
CA LEU A 159 1.62 -32.19 13.64
C LEU A 159 2.02 -30.89 12.93
N ILE A 160 3.15 -30.91 12.23
CA ILE A 160 3.59 -29.83 11.35
C ILE A 160 3.32 -30.26 9.91
N TRP A 161 2.26 -29.73 9.32
CA TRP A 161 1.95 -30.00 7.92
C TRP A 161 2.87 -29.18 7.01
N GLY A 162 3.65 -29.87 6.16
CA GLY A 162 4.62 -29.23 5.27
C GLY A 162 6.00 -28.93 5.89
N GLY A 163 6.55 -29.84 6.70
CA GLY A 163 7.80 -29.64 7.45
C GLY A 163 9.06 -29.35 6.65
N SER A 164 9.07 -29.59 5.33
CA SER A 164 10.20 -29.18 4.47
C SER A 164 10.14 -27.71 4.05
N SER A 165 9.05 -26.99 4.33
CA SER A 165 8.96 -25.53 4.15
C SER A 165 9.92 -24.81 5.10
N SER A 166 10.27 -23.55 4.81
CA SER A 166 11.16 -22.77 5.70
C SER A 166 10.58 -22.65 7.12
N VAL A 167 9.31 -22.28 7.25
CA VAL A 167 8.59 -22.22 8.54
C VAL A 167 8.51 -23.61 9.18
N GLY A 168 8.21 -24.65 8.41
CA GLY A 168 8.12 -26.03 8.90
C GLY A 168 9.43 -26.55 9.49
N GLN A 169 10.56 -26.27 8.85
CA GLN A 169 11.89 -26.65 9.36
C GLN A 169 12.17 -26.02 10.73
N TYR A 170 11.86 -24.72 10.92
CA TYR A 170 12.04 -24.08 12.23
C TYR A 170 11.03 -24.57 13.26
N ALA A 171 9.77 -24.79 12.88
CA ALA A 171 8.75 -25.33 13.77
C ALA A 171 9.13 -26.72 14.31
N ILE A 172 9.73 -27.59 13.47
CA ILE A 172 10.20 -28.91 13.91
C ILE A 172 11.32 -28.77 14.93
N GLN A 173 12.32 -27.92 14.66
CA GLN A 173 13.45 -27.70 15.56
C GLN A 173 12.98 -27.14 16.90
N ILE A 174 12.12 -26.11 16.86
CA ILE A 174 11.56 -25.49 18.07
C ILE A 174 10.75 -26.50 18.87
N ALA A 175 9.84 -27.25 18.25
CA ALA A 175 9.05 -28.28 18.93
C ALA A 175 9.95 -29.36 19.57
N SER A 176 10.97 -29.83 18.83
CA SER A 176 11.93 -30.82 19.32
C SER A 176 12.74 -30.31 20.52
N MET A 177 13.10 -29.02 20.56
CA MET A 177 13.81 -28.41 21.70
C MET A 177 13.02 -28.45 23.01
N PHE A 178 11.68 -28.45 22.94
CA PHE A 178 10.80 -28.60 24.11
C PHE A 178 10.40 -30.05 24.40
N GLY A 179 10.99 -31.01 23.67
CA GLY A 179 10.75 -32.44 23.85
C GLY A 179 9.47 -32.96 23.18
N PHE A 180 8.72 -32.10 22.46
CA PHE A 180 7.44 -32.48 21.88
C PHE A 180 7.58 -33.60 20.85
N LYS A 181 6.63 -34.53 20.85
CA LYS A 181 6.50 -35.53 19.79
C LYS A 181 6.09 -34.83 18.50
N THR A 182 7.05 -34.65 17.61
CA THR A 182 6.87 -33.88 16.38
C THR A 182 6.58 -34.81 15.21
N ILE A 183 5.37 -34.74 14.67
CA ILE A 183 4.95 -35.44 13.46
C ILE A 183 4.96 -34.44 12.31
N THR A 184 5.40 -34.83 11.12
CA THR A 184 5.40 -33.92 9.98
C THR A 184 5.05 -34.61 8.67
N THR A 185 4.61 -33.80 7.70
CA THR A 185 4.45 -34.23 6.31
C THR A 185 5.40 -33.47 5.38
N CYS A 186 5.96 -34.15 4.37
CA CYS A 186 6.74 -33.54 3.29
C CYS A 186 6.90 -34.53 2.12
N SER A 187 7.56 -34.15 1.03
CA SER A 187 7.88 -35.11 -0.03
C SER A 187 9.02 -36.05 0.40
N PRO A 188 9.05 -37.33 -0.04
CA PRO A 188 10.01 -38.35 0.41
C PRO A 188 11.49 -37.93 0.37
N HIS A 189 11.89 -37.17 -0.66
CA HIS A 189 13.27 -36.69 -0.80
C HIS A 189 13.72 -35.74 0.32
N SER A 190 12.79 -35.24 1.16
CA SER A 190 13.08 -34.37 2.30
C SER A 190 12.98 -35.07 3.65
N PHE A 191 12.73 -36.39 3.68
CA PHE A 191 12.50 -37.11 4.94
C PHE A 191 13.72 -37.07 5.86
N ASP A 192 14.92 -37.33 5.34
CA ASP A 192 16.14 -37.33 6.14
C ASP A 192 16.46 -35.93 6.67
N LEU A 193 16.17 -34.88 5.88
CA LEU A 193 16.33 -33.49 6.29
C LEU A 193 15.46 -33.18 7.51
N VAL A 194 14.15 -33.45 7.44
CA VAL A 194 13.24 -33.11 8.54
C VAL A 194 13.44 -33.99 9.77
N LYS A 195 13.88 -35.24 9.61
CA LYS A 195 14.32 -36.09 10.73
C LYS A 195 15.57 -35.52 11.41
N SER A 196 16.53 -35.00 10.65
CA SER A 196 17.74 -34.38 11.21
C SER A 196 17.45 -33.13 12.05
N PHE A 197 16.25 -32.54 11.91
CA PHE A 197 15.75 -31.43 12.70
C PHE A 197 14.93 -31.85 13.93
N GLY A 198 14.65 -33.14 14.11
CA GLY A 198 13.93 -33.66 15.28
C GLY A 198 12.53 -34.19 15.02
N ALA A 199 12.10 -34.33 13.76
CA ALA A 199 10.83 -34.98 13.45
C ALA A 199 10.86 -36.47 13.86
N THR A 200 9.94 -36.87 14.73
CA THR A 200 9.79 -38.26 15.22
C THR A 200 9.12 -39.17 14.21
N HIS A 201 8.11 -38.66 13.49
CA HIS A 201 7.43 -39.35 12.40
C HIS A 201 7.32 -38.44 11.19
N VAL A 202 7.54 -39.00 10.00
CA VAL A 202 7.49 -38.27 8.72
C VAL A 202 6.68 -39.06 7.73
N PHE A 203 5.70 -38.41 7.11
CA PHE A 203 4.80 -39.01 6.13
C PHE A 203 4.80 -38.25 4.81
N ASP A 204 4.54 -38.96 3.70
CA ASP A 204 4.31 -38.32 2.40
C ASP A 204 2.90 -37.75 2.39
N TYR A 205 2.78 -36.44 2.16
CA TYR A 205 1.46 -35.80 2.08
C TYR A 205 0.64 -36.27 0.86
N ASN A 206 1.27 -36.91 -0.14
CA ASN A 206 0.60 -37.48 -1.30
C ASN A 206 0.05 -38.89 -1.07
N ASP A 207 0.39 -39.55 0.04
CA ASP A 207 -0.16 -40.86 0.37
C ASP A 207 -1.65 -40.71 0.71
N SER A 208 -2.50 -41.48 0.03
CA SER A 208 -3.95 -41.49 0.29
C SER A 208 -4.30 -41.96 1.71
N ASN A 209 -3.39 -42.64 2.39
CA ASN A 209 -3.52 -43.09 3.77
C ASN A 209 -2.78 -42.18 4.78
N VAL A 210 -2.30 -41.00 4.38
CA VAL A 210 -1.50 -40.12 5.24
C VAL A 210 -2.22 -39.79 6.56
N VAL A 211 -3.50 -39.45 6.50
CA VAL A 211 -4.31 -39.12 7.69
C VAL A 211 -4.42 -40.31 8.63
N LYS A 212 -4.70 -41.51 8.10
CA LYS A 212 -4.76 -42.74 8.88
C LYS A 212 -3.41 -43.02 9.56
N SER A 213 -2.32 -42.92 8.81
CA SER A 213 -0.97 -43.17 9.32
C SER A 213 -0.58 -42.20 10.45
N ILE A 214 -1.02 -40.93 10.35
CA ILE A 214 -0.83 -39.95 11.43
C ILE A 214 -1.64 -40.35 12.67
N LYS A 215 -2.91 -40.75 12.51
CA LYS A 215 -3.76 -41.20 13.63
C LYS A 215 -3.24 -42.46 14.31
N ASP A 216 -2.67 -43.38 13.55
CA ASP A 216 -2.11 -44.63 14.09
C ASP A 216 -0.94 -44.35 15.07
N VAL A 217 -0.20 -43.25 14.87
CA VAL A 217 0.92 -42.86 15.76
C VAL A 217 0.55 -41.76 16.77
N ALA A 218 -0.54 -41.03 16.56
CA ALA A 218 -1.03 -39.97 17.44
C ALA A 218 -2.57 -39.90 17.42
N PRO A 219 -3.24 -40.87 18.06
CA PRO A 219 -4.70 -40.95 18.05
C PRO A 219 -5.36 -39.78 18.80
N ASP A 220 -4.66 -39.16 19.74
CA ASP A 220 -5.11 -38.07 20.60
C ASP A 220 -4.61 -36.68 20.15
N LEU A 221 -4.20 -36.52 18.89
CA LEU A 221 -3.61 -35.29 18.36
C LEU A 221 -4.51 -34.06 18.56
N LYS A 222 -3.98 -33.06 19.30
CA LYS A 222 -4.66 -31.78 19.58
C LYS A 222 -4.09 -30.56 18.86
N TYR A 223 -2.84 -30.62 18.41
CA TYR A 223 -2.14 -29.46 17.86
C TYR A 223 -1.67 -29.72 16.43
N VAL A 224 -2.12 -28.88 15.50
CA VAL A 224 -1.73 -28.93 14.10
C VAL A 224 -1.25 -27.56 13.65
N PHE A 225 -0.06 -27.48 13.06
CA PHE A 225 0.43 -26.29 12.39
C PHE A 225 0.52 -26.52 10.88
N ASP A 226 -0.34 -25.86 10.10
CA ASP A 226 -0.26 -25.86 8.64
C ASP A 226 0.66 -24.73 8.14
N THR A 227 1.83 -25.13 7.64
CA THR A 227 2.84 -24.21 7.10
C THR A 227 2.73 -23.99 5.59
N ILE A 228 1.73 -24.61 4.94
CA ILE A 228 1.50 -24.53 3.50
C ILE A 228 0.33 -23.60 3.19
N GLY A 229 -0.80 -23.77 3.88
CA GLY A 229 -1.95 -22.87 3.76
C GLY A 229 -2.54 -22.80 2.34
N ASN A 230 -2.76 -23.96 1.72
CA ASN A 230 -3.44 -24.06 0.42
C ASN A 230 -4.86 -24.64 0.59
N LYS A 231 -5.59 -24.83 -0.51
CA LYS A 231 -7.01 -25.27 -0.48
C LYS A 231 -7.23 -26.65 0.15
N THR A 232 -6.21 -27.50 0.18
CA THR A 232 -6.33 -28.89 0.67
C THR A 232 -5.56 -29.12 1.95
N SER A 233 -4.46 -28.41 2.21
CA SER A 233 -3.56 -28.68 3.33
C SER A 233 -4.25 -28.58 4.68
N SER A 234 -4.92 -27.46 4.98
CA SER A 234 -5.59 -27.28 6.28
C SER A 234 -6.75 -28.26 6.45
N ALA A 235 -7.51 -28.52 5.38
CA ALA A 235 -8.61 -29.48 5.39
C ALA A 235 -8.10 -30.89 5.73
N THR A 236 -7.15 -31.42 4.96
CA THR A 236 -6.59 -32.76 5.16
C THR A 236 -5.86 -32.87 6.51
N ALA A 237 -5.09 -31.86 6.91
CA ALA A 237 -4.40 -31.86 8.20
C ALA A 237 -5.39 -31.88 9.39
N SER A 238 -6.53 -31.19 9.27
CA SER A 238 -7.57 -31.18 10.30
C SER A 238 -8.29 -32.52 10.47
N GLU A 239 -8.23 -33.41 9.48
CA GLU A 239 -8.79 -34.76 9.60
C GLU A 239 -8.01 -35.63 10.58
N ALA A 240 -6.73 -35.32 10.82
CA ALA A 240 -5.87 -36.01 11.77
C ALA A 240 -6.14 -35.61 13.24
N ILE A 241 -6.86 -34.51 13.48
CA ILE A 241 -7.20 -34.06 14.84
C ILE A 241 -8.17 -35.03 15.49
N ASP A 242 -7.95 -35.29 16.78
CA ASP A 242 -8.80 -36.13 17.62
C ASP A 242 -10.27 -35.73 17.55
N GLU A 243 -11.18 -36.69 17.67
CA GLU A 243 -12.62 -36.47 17.55
C GLU A 243 -13.18 -35.56 18.66
N ASN A 244 -12.53 -35.50 19.83
CA ASN A 244 -12.89 -34.58 20.91
C ASN A 244 -12.39 -33.14 20.67
N GLY A 245 -11.85 -32.86 19.48
CA GLY A 245 -11.46 -31.53 19.03
C GLY A 245 -10.00 -31.18 19.30
N GLY A 246 -9.56 -30.07 18.71
CA GLY A 246 -8.19 -29.60 18.75
C GLY A 246 -8.04 -28.25 18.03
N THR A 247 -6.81 -27.77 17.92
CA THR A 247 -6.49 -26.48 17.31
C THR A 247 -5.60 -26.67 16.09
N LEU A 248 -6.00 -26.06 14.98
CA LEU A 248 -5.18 -25.92 13.78
C LEU A 248 -4.77 -24.45 13.64
N CYS A 249 -3.47 -24.18 13.72
CA CYS A 249 -2.91 -22.89 13.34
C CYS A 249 -2.46 -22.94 11.88
N THR A 250 -2.65 -21.87 11.11
CA THR A 250 -2.22 -21.82 9.71
C THR A 250 -1.62 -20.46 9.34
N VAL A 251 -0.61 -20.49 8.47
CA VAL A 251 -0.02 -19.28 7.86
C VAL A 251 -0.96 -18.60 6.84
N ARG A 252 -2.08 -19.25 6.46
CA ARG A 252 -3.11 -18.71 5.55
C ARG A 252 -4.52 -18.93 6.11
N PRO A 253 -4.97 -18.09 7.05
CA PRO A 253 -6.25 -18.28 7.75
C PRO A 253 -7.48 -17.90 6.92
N ASP A 254 -7.30 -17.36 5.70
CA ASP A 254 -8.42 -16.97 4.84
C ASP A 254 -9.40 -18.13 4.63
N LYS A 255 -10.70 -17.82 4.62
CA LYS A 255 -11.77 -18.83 4.48
C LYS A 255 -11.60 -19.72 3.25
N SER A 256 -11.03 -19.20 2.16
CA SER A 256 -10.75 -19.98 0.94
C SER A 256 -9.74 -21.11 1.10
N PHE A 257 -8.97 -21.12 2.19
CA PHE A 257 -8.02 -22.19 2.54
C PHE A 257 -8.49 -23.04 3.73
N THR A 258 -9.50 -22.57 4.46
CA THR A 258 -9.94 -23.18 5.73
C THR A 258 -11.41 -23.63 5.73
N GLU A 259 -12.17 -23.39 4.67
CA GLU A 259 -13.62 -23.69 4.60
C GLU A 259 -13.98 -25.17 4.79
N ASN A 260 -13.05 -26.08 4.48
CA ASN A 260 -13.27 -27.53 4.54
C ASN A 260 -12.57 -28.19 5.74
N VAL A 261 -12.16 -27.43 6.75
CA VAL A 261 -11.63 -28.03 7.99
C VAL A 261 -12.72 -28.79 8.73
N THR A 262 -12.32 -29.82 9.47
CA THR A 262 -13.25 -30.64 10.25
C THR A 262 -13.95 -29.82 11.34
N LYS A 263 -15.21 -30.15 11.64
CA LYS A 263 -16.07 -29.34 12.53
C LYS A 263 -15.56 -29.21 13.96
N GLN A 264 -14.81 -30.21 14.44
CA GLN A 264 -14.22 -30.22 15.78
C GLN A 264 -12.93 -29.39 15.87
N THR A 265 -12.42 -28.88 14.74
CA THR A 265 -11.17 -28.14 14.68
C THR A 265 -11.38 -26.65 14.88
N ARG A 266 -10.74 -26.08 15.89
CA ARG A 266 -10.60 -24.63 16.04
C ARG A 266 -9.48 -24.12 15.13
N VAL A 267 -9.80 -23.29 14.15
CA VAL A 267 -8.81 -22.66 13.28
C VAL A 267 -8.32 -21.36 13.91
N THR A 268 -7.00 -21.18 13.96
CA THR A 268 -6.34 -19.98 14.47
C THR A 268 -5.33 -19.43 13.44
N PRO A 269 -5.16 -18.11 13.35
CA PRO A 269 -4.11 -17.53 12.51
C PRO A 269 -2.75 -17.54 13.24
N VAL A 270 -1.68 -17.39 12.47
CA VAL A 270 -0.43 -16.81 12.96
C VAL A 270 -0.11 -15.58 12.13
N LEU A 271 0.17 -14.46 12.79
CA LEU A 271 0.51 -13.20 12.15
C LEU A 271 1.81 -12.67 12.76
N VAL A 272 2.94 -12.95 12.10
CA VAL A 272 4.27 -12.60 12.63
C VAL A 272 4.45 -11.11 12.95
N TRP A 273 3.68 -10.24 12.30
CA TRP A 273 3.69 -8.80 12.52
C TRP A 273 3.20 -8.37 13.90
N THR A 274 2.44 -9.21 14.62
CA THR A 274 2.00 -8.89 15.99
C THR A 274 3.17 -8.77 16.96
N ALA A 275 4.33 -9.38 16.65
CA ALA A 275 5.56 -9.23 17.42
C ALA A 275 6.09 -7.79 17.50
N PHE A 276 5.61 -6.86 16.67
CA PHE A 276 6.07 -5.46 16.69
C PHE A 276 5.35 -4.59 17.74
N ASN A 277 4.42 -5.14 18.53
CA ASN A 277 3.62 -4.42 19.52
C ASN A 277 2.97 -3.12 19.01
N ARG A 278 2.46 -3.16 17.79
CA ARG A 278 1.79 -2.02 17.17
C ARG A 278 0.56 -2.50 16.44
N VAL A 279 -0.36 -1.58 16.19
CA VAL A 279 -1.53 -1.88 15.36
C VAL A 279 -1.05 -2.22 13.95
N ILE A 280 -1.36 -3.43 13.49
CA ILE A 280 -1.01 -3.91 12.16
C ILE A 280 -2.21 -3.68 11.25
N GLN A 281 -2.04 -2.80 10.26
CA GLN A 281 -3.08 -2.48 9.30
C GLN A 281 -2.82 -3.23 7.99
N TYR A 282 -3.77 -4.06 7.57
CA TYR A 282 -3.73 -4.78 6.31
C TYR A 282 -5.00 -4.54 5.50
N LYS A 283 -4.94 -3.63 4.52
CA LYS A 283 -6.11 -3.15 3.76
C LYS A 283 -7.21 -2.60 4.69
N LYS A 284 -8.31 -3.35 4.85
CA LYS A 284 -9.45 -3.04 5.73
C LYS A 284 -9.38 -3.78 7.08
N ALA A 285 -8.46 -4.74 7.22
CA ALA A 285 -8.28 -5.47 8.46
C ALA A 285 -7.30 -4.72 9.37
N SER A 286 -7.68 -4.56 10.63
CA SER A 286 -6.84 -4.02 11.70
C SER A 286 -6.60 -5.13 12.72
N PHE A 287 -5.34 -5.38 13.06
CA PHE A 287 -4.97 -6.27 14.15
C PHE A 287 -4.41 -5.42 15.29
N PRO A 288 -4.91 -5.56 16.52
CA PRO A 288 -4.45 -4.78 17.65
C PRO A 288 -2.98 -5.07 17.97
N ALA A 289 -2.33 -4.15 18.67
CA ALA A 289 -1.03 -4.41 19.25
C ALA A 289 -1.12 -5.59 20.23
N SER A 290 -0.13 -6.49 20.18
CA SER A 290 -0.04 -7.66 21.05
C SER A 290 1.24 -7.58 21.89
N GLU A 291 1.08 -7.16 23.14
CA GLU A 291 2.21 -7.10 24.08
C GLU A 291 2.73 -8.52 24.40
N GLU A 292 1.84 -9.52 24.41
CA GLU A 292 2.20 -10.93 24.64
C GLU A 292 3.06 -11.47 23.49
N ASP A 293 2.67 -11.26 22.23
CA ASP A 293 3.48 -11.70 21.08
C ASP A 293 4.80 -10.93 20.99
N HIS A 294 4.80 -9.65 21.39
CA HIS A 294 6.03 -8.88 21.47
C HIS A 294 7.00 -9.44 22.50
N LYS A 295 6.51 -9.81 23.69
CA LYS A 295 7.32 -10.47 24.73
C LYS A 295 7.84 -11.82 24.25
N LEU A 296 7.02 -12.62 23.55
CA LEU A 296 7.47 -13.86 22.93
C LEU A 296 8.56 -13.62 21.88
N GLY A 297 8.41 -12.59 21.04
CA GLY A 297 9.42 -12.22 20.05
C GLY A 297 10.73 -11.76 20.67
N ILE A 298 10.67 -10.95 21.73
CA ILE A 298 11.85 -10.55 22.51
C ILE A 298 12.55 -11.77 23.10
N GLU A 299 11.80 -12.65 23.78
CA GLU A 299 12.36 -13.86 24.40
C GLU A 299 13.09 -14.72 23.35
N PHE A 300 12.45 -14.91 22.20
CA PHE A 300 12.99 -15.70 21.11
C PHE A 300 14.29 -15.09 20.58
N ASN A 301 14.28 -13.81 20.20
CA ASN A 301 15.44 -13.15 19.63
C ASN A 301 16.62 -13.04 20.62
N ASP A 302 16.35 -12.86 21.92
CA ASP A 302 17.38 -12.80 22.95
C ASP A 302 18.08 -14.16 23.14
N LYS A 303 17.36 -15.28 22.99
CA LYS A 303 17.91 -16.64 23.14
C LYS A 303 18.50 -17.23 21.86
N LEU A 304 18.02 -16.77 20.71
CA LEU A 304 18.33 -17.33 19.40
C LEU A 304 19.85 -17.43 19.11
N PRO A 305 20.70 -16.43 19.40
CA PRO A 305 22.15 -16.55 19.20
C PRO A 305 22.74 -17.76 19.92
N GLY A 306 22.35 -17.99 21.19
CA GLY A 306 22.83 -19.14 21.96
C GLY A 306 22.33 -20.47 21.40
N TRP A 307 21.07 -20.54 20.96
CA TRP A 307 20.53 -21.75 20.34
C TRP A 307 21.17 -22.07 18.99
N ILE A 308 21.63 -21.07 18.25
CA ILE A 308 22.39 -21.27 17.01
C ILE A 308 23.78 -21.83 17.34
N ASP A 309 24.51 -21.24 18.30
CA ASP A 309 25.84 -21.72 18.70
C ASP A 309 25.80 -23.14 19.30
N GLU A 310 24.73 -23.49 20.01
CA GLU A 310 24.49 -24.85 20.52
C GLU A 310 24.02 -25.84 19.42
N GLY A 311 23.74 -25.36 18.21
CA GLY A 311 23.22 -26.17 17.10
C GLY A 311 21.77 -26.65 17.28
N LYS A 312 21.03 -26.08 18.23
CA LYS A 312 19.60 -26.34 18.48
C LYS A 312 18.71 -25.73 17.41
N ILE A 313 19.08 -24.55 16.91
CA ILE A 313 18.47 -23.93 15.73
C ILE A 313 19.52 -23.85 14.63
N LYS A 314 19.27 -24.57 13.55
CA LYS A 314 20.08 -24.54 12.33
C LYS A 314 19.36 -23.72 11.26
N PRO A 315 20.09 -22.80 10.59
CA PRO A 315 19.52 -21.99 9.52
C PRO A 315 19.08 -22.85 8.33
N ASN A 316 18.11 -22.37 7.56
CA ASN A 316 17.82 -22.99 6.26
C ASN A 316 19.04 -22.84 5.34
N LYS A 317 19.27 -23.82 4.47
CA LYS A 317 20.36 -23.75 3.48
C LYS A 317 20.02 -22.72 2.39
N PRO A 318 20.75 -21.59 2.28
CA PRO A 318 20.42 -20.56 1.30
C PRO A 318 20.93 -20.95 -0.10
N LYS A 319 20.17 -20.57 -1.13
CA LYS A 319 20.68 -20.42 -2.49
C LYS A 319 20.95 -18.94 -2.73
N VAL A 320 22.23 -18.57 -2.85
CA VAL A 320 22.63 -17.16 -2.94
C VAL A 320 22.56 -16.67 -4.39
N LEU A 321 21.93 -15.50 -4.57
CA LEU A 321 21.91 -14.75 -5.83
C LEU A 321 22.64 -13.42 -5.64
N GLY A 322 23.19 -12.85 -6.72
CA GLY A 322 24.06 -11.68 -6.65
C GLY A 322 23.33 -10.34 -6.69
N GLY A 323 23.33 -9.61 -5.56
CA GLY A 323 22.92 -8.21 -5.50
C GLY A 323 21.42 -7.94 -5.62
N LEU A 324 21.04 -6.66 -5.53
CA LEU A 324 19.64 -6.21 -5.62
C LEU A 324 18.98 -6.56 -6.97
N ASP A 325 19.76 -6.50 -8.06
CA ASP A 325 19.28 -6.76 -9.41
C ASP A 325 18.82 -8.22 -9.62
N ALA A 326 19.21 -9.15 -8.74
CA ALA A 326 18.77 -10.54 -8.78
C ALA A 326 17.43 -10.80 -8.06
N ILE A 327 16.83 -9.79 -7.41
CA ILE A 327 15.56 -9.97 -6.70
C ILE A 327 14.43 -10.46 -7.62
N PRO A 328 14.20 -9.87 -8.82
CA PRO A 328 13.18 -10.37 -9.75
C PRO A 328 13.41 -11.81 -10.19
N GLN A 329 14.68 -12.22 -10.35
CA GLN A 329 15.02 -13.61 -10.67
C GLN A 329 14.57 -14.55 -9.54
N GLY A 330 14.88 -14.22 -8.28
CA GLY A 330 14.46 -15.03 -7.15
C GLY A 330 12.94 -15.17 -7.04
N PHE A 331 12.19 -14.10 -7.30
CA PHE A 331 10.72 -14.14 -7.36
C PHE A 331 10.24 -15.09 -8.45
N GLN A 332 10.88 -15.07 -9.62
CA GLN A 332 10.54 -15.97 -10.71
C GLN A 332 10.86 -17.43 -10.37
N GLU A 333 12.00 -17.71 -9.73
CA GLU A 333 12.35 -19.05 -9.25
C GLU A 333 11.32 -19.59 -8.25
N HIS A 334 10.81 -18.75 -7.34
CA HIS A 334 9.72 -19.12 -6.43
C HIS A 334 8.44 -19.52 -7.19
N ARG A 335 8.01 -18.71 -8.17
CA ARG A 335 6.82 -19.03 -8.98
C ARG A 335 6.99 -20.33 -9.76
N ASP A 336 8.17 -20.58 -10.31
CA ASP A 336 8.46 -21.81 -11.07
C ASP A 336 8.51 -23.04 -10.16
N ALA A 337 9.02 -22.91 -8.93
CA ALA A 337 8.95 -23.97 -7.94
C ALA A 337 7.48 -24.32 -7.60
N LEU A 338 6.62 -23.32 -7.39
CA LEU A 338 5.19 -23.56 -7.15
C LEU A 338 4.48 -24.24 -8.34
N ARG A 339 4.87 -23.92 -9.59
CA ARG A 339 4.32 -24.58 -10.79
C ARG A 339 4.72 -26.06 -10.86
N ARG A 340 5.97 -26.39 -10.52
CA ARG A 340 6.45 -27.78 -10.48
C ARG A 340 5.70 -28.62 -9.44
N LEU A 341 5.39 -28.04 -8.28
CA LEU A 341 4.61 -28.69 -7.23
C LEU A 341 3.13 -28.92 -7.62
N ARG A 342 2.59 -28.17 -8.59
CA ARG A 342 1.22 -28.32 -9.10
C ARG A 342 1.10 -29.30 -10.27
N GLN A 343 2.22 -29.72 -10.86
CA GLN A 343 2.22 -30.67 -11.97
C GLN A 343 2.17 -32.09 -11.39
N PRO A 344 1.10 -32.87 -11.63
CA PRO A 344 1.17 -34.30 -11.40
C PRO A 344 2.22 -34.86 -12.37
N THR A 345 3.25 -35.52 -11.85
CA THR A 345 4.40 -36.05 -12.58
C THR A 345 4.04 -36.72 -13.92
N THR A 346 4.42 -36.13 -15.07
CA THR A 346 4.58 -36.84 -16.35
C THR A 346 5.53 -36.07 -17.30
N VAL A 347 6.67 -36.71 -17.61
CA VAL A 347 7.47 -36.65 -18.85
C VAL A 347 7.66 -35.29 -19.56
N VAL A 348 8.87 -34.72 -19.45
CA VAL A 348 9.35 -33.72 -20.40
C VAL A 348 9.85 -34.45 -21.65
N ASN A 349 9.10 -34.38 -22.75
CA ASN A 349 9.61 -34.53 -24.10
C ASN A 349 9.17 -33.32 -24.94
N PHE A 350 10.14 -32.72 -25.63
CA PHE A 350 10.05 -31.53 -26.48
C PHE A 350 9.29 -31.79 -27.80
N PHE A 351 8.37 -30.91 -28.24
CA PHE A 351 8.34 -30.14 -29.52
C PHE A 351 6.93 -29.61 -29.97
N LEU A 352 6.91 -28.31 -30.34
CA LEU A 352 6.12 -27.52 -31.34
C LEU A 352 4.58 -27.25 -31.28
N LEU A 353 4.27 -25.93 -31.29
CA LEU A 353 3.12 -25.10 -31.78
C LEU A 353 1.86 -25.74 -32.41
N LEU A 354 0.63 -25.33 -32.00
CA LEU A 354 -0.22 -24.20 -32.49
C LEU A 354 -1.65 -24.25 -31.86
N LEU A 355 -2.36 -23.12 -31.94
CA LEU A 355 -3.57 -22.68 -31.21
C LEU A 355 -4.95 -23.27 -31.62
N GLN A 356 -5.88 -23.21 -30.65
CA GLN A 356 -7.36 -23.07 -30.71
C GLN A 356 -8.18 -24.26 -31.28
N HIS A 357 -9.35 -24.65 -30.73
CA HIS A 357 -10.47 -23.88 -30.17
C HIS A 357 -11.46 -24.82 -29.41
N SER A 358 -12.23 -24.28 -28.44
CA SER A 358 -13.68 -24.53 -28.18
C SER A 358 -14.19 -25.95 -27.82
N ILE A 359 -15.26 -26.23 -27.07
CA ILE A 359 -16.43 -25.49 -26.52
C ILE A 359 -17.21 -26.48 -25.61
N ASP A 360 -17.91 -25.97 -24.57
CA ASP A 360 -19.20 -26.38 -23.96
C ASP A 360 -19.51 -27.86 -23.62
N HIS A 361 -20.40 -28.25 -22.69
CA HIS A 361 -21.34 -27.65 -21.74
C HIS A 361 -21.76 -28.78 -20.74
N THR A 362 -22.27 -28.42 -19.55
CA THR A 362 -23.36 -29.03 -18.72
C THR A 362 -23.89 -30.45 -19.08
N ALA A 363 -24.31 -31.38 -18.20
CA ALA A 363 -24.66 -31.40 -16.77
C ALA A 363 -24.97 -32.85 -16.29
N THR A 364 -25.19 -32.99 -14.98
CA THR A 364 -26.08 -33.94 -14.24
C THR A 364 -25.65 -35.38 -13.90
N VAL A 365 -25.77 -35.71 -12.61
CA VAL A 365 -25.67 -37.06 -12.02
C VAL A 365 -27.04 -37.57 -11.56
N LYS A 366 -27.43 -38.69 -12.17
CA LYS A 366 -28.15 -39.92 -11.75
C LYS A 366 -28.95 -40.00 -10.43
N SER A 367 -30.13 -40.62 -10.58
CA SER A 367 -30.55 -41.84 -9.87
C SER A 367 -31.44 -42.63 -10.85
N SER A 368 -31.66 -43.95 -10.85
CA SER A 368 -31.22 -45.10 -10.07
C SER A 368 -31.58 -46.39 -10.85
N VAL A 369 -31.00 -47.52 -10.41
CA VAL A 369 -31.46 -48.92 -10.62
C VAL A 369 -30.77 -49.76 -11.72
N ARG A 370 -30.39 -50.95 -11.28
CA ARG A 370 -29.60 -52.09 -11.84
C ARG A 370 -30.58 -53.20 -12.32
N PRO A 371 -30.19 -54.35 -12.95
CA PRO A 371 -28.88 -54.76 -13.51
C PRO A 371 -28.89 -55.72 -14.78
N ILE A 372 -27.68 -56.04 -15.31
CA ILE A 372 -27.18 -57.25 -16.09
C ILE A 372 -27.75 -57.58 -17.53
N PRO A 373 -27.08 -58.43 -18.37
CA PRO A 373 -25.86 -58.24 -19.20
C PRO A 373 -26.07 -58.45 -20.74
N ALA A 374 -24.99 -58.19 -21.51
CA ALA A 374 -24.35 -59.13 -22.46
C ALA A 374 -24.07 -58.60 -23.88
N SER A 375 -22.77 -58.57 -24.22
CA SER A 375 -22.14 -59.08 -25.46
C SER A 375 -22.17 -58.29 -26.78
N PHE A 376 -20.95 -58.06 -27.30
CA PHE A 376 -20.45 -58.25 -28.69
C PHE A 376 -21.11 -57.44 -29.85
N VAL A 377 -20.47 -56.95 -30.93
CA VAL A 377 -19.11 -56.74 -31.49
C VAL A 377 -19.32 -56.54 -33.02
N ILE A 378 -18.47 -55.75 -33.72
CA ILE A 378 -18.33 -55.61 -35.21
C ILE A 378 -19.50 -54.89 -35.93
N GLY A 379 -19.34 -54.01 -36.93
CA GLY A 379 -18.20 -53.50 -37.70
C GLY A 379 -18.69 -52.96 -39.06
N LEU A 380 -17.74 -52.47 -39.87
CA LEU A 380 -17.80 -52.04 -41.29
C LEU A 380 -18.30 -50.60 -41.57
N PHE A 381 -17.48 -49.65 -42.04
CA PHE A 381 -16.69 -49.46 -43.28
C PHE A 381 -17.52 -49.17 -44.55
N GLU A 382 -16.93 -48.29 -45.40
CA GLU A 382 -17.28 -47.88 -46.79
C GLU A 382 -18.15 -46.60 -46.93
N THR A 383 -17.91 -45.60 -47.81
CA THR A 383 -16.83 -45.24 -48.77
C THR A 383 -17.09 -43.81 -49.32
N ARG A 384 -15.99 -43.11 -49.70
CA ARG A 384 -15.78 -42.07 -50.77
C ARG A 384 -16.61 -40.75 -50.81
N TYR A 385 -15.99 -39.57 -50.67
CA TYR A 385 -15.26 -38.73 -51.67
C TYR A 385 -16.07 -38.30 -52.91
N SER A 386 -16.39 -37.00 -53.05
CA SER A 386 -15.68 -36.05 -53.95
C SER A 386 -16.47 -34.76 -54.28
N PHE A 387 -15.74 -33.64 -54.37
CA PHE A 387 -15.96 -32.44 -55.23
C PHE A 387 -17.13 -31.47 -54.92
N ILE A 388 -17.06 -30.14 -55.09
CA ILE A 388 -16.07 -29.06 -54.89
C ILE A 388 -16.90 -27.75 -55.04
N MET A 389 -16.58 -26.77 -54.19
CA MET A 389 -16.78 -25.30 -54.31
C MET A 389 -18.00 -24.73 -55.05
N ARG A 390 -18.68 -23.78 -54.37
CA ARG A 390 -18.70 -22.36 -54.80
C ARG A 390 -19.39 -21.41 -53.81
N LEU A 391 -18.84 -20.19 -53.76
CA LEU A 391 -19.38 -18.90 -53.31
C LEU A 391 -19.38 -18.54 -51.81
N SER A 392 -18.30 -17.86 -51.44
CA SER A 392 -18.27 -16.75 -50.48
C SER A 392 -18.88 -15.47 -51.08
N SER A 393 -19.79 -14.82 -50.34
CA SER A 393 -19.85 -13.36 -50.08
C SER A 393 -21.30 -12.91 -49.87
N LEU A 394 -21.65 -12.39 -48.68
CA LEU A 394 -22.49 -11.18 -48.49
C LEU A 394 -22.84 -10.94 -46.99
N SER A 395 -22.70 -9.66 -46.62
CA SER A 395 -23.49 -8.95 -45.60
C SER A 395 -23.05 -8.97 -44.13
N ALA A 396 -22.13 -8.06 -43.81
CA ALA A 396 -22.22 -7.25 -42.60
C ALA A 396 -22.92 -5.93 -42.94
N ALA A 397 -24.10 -5.67 -42.35
CA ALA A 397 -24.65 -4.34 -42.05
C ALA A 397 -26.07 -4.49 -41.43
N LEU A 398 -26.35 -3.62 -40.44
CA LEU A 398 -27.63 -3.36 -39.77
C LEU A 398 -28.02 -4.33 -38.64
N LEU A 399 -27.76 -3.92 -37.38
CA LEU A 399 -28.72 -3.13 -36.61
C LEU A 399 -28.04 -2.63 -35.32
N GLY A 400 -27.70 -1.35 -35.31
CA GLY A 400 -27.59 -0.59 -34.06
C GLY A 400 -28.96 -0.05 -33.69
N ALA A 401 -29.33 -0.19 -32.42
CA ALA A 401 -30.13 0.75 -31.64
C ALA A 401 -30.57 0.08 -30.33
N PHE A 402 -29.82 0.29 -29.25
CA PHE A 402 -30.38 0.57 -27.92
C PHE A 402 -29.27 1.27 -27.12
N ALA A 403 -29.25 2.59 -27.22
CA ALA A 403 -28.49 3.47 -26.34
C ALA A 403 -29.48 4.08 -25.35
N TRP A 404 -29.47 3.66 -24.09
CA TRP A 404 -29.98 4.43 -22.95
C TRP A 404 -28.94 4.38 -21.82
N THR A 405 -28.30 5.53 -21.65
CA THR A 405 -27.74 6.14 -20.43
C THR A 405 -26.73 5.34 -19.59
N THR A 406 -25.46 5.52 -19.97
CA THR A 406 -24.31 5.53 -19.07
C THR A 406 -24.37 6.75 -18.14
N SER A 407 -24.39 6.56 -16.83
CA SER A 407 -23.66 7.45 -15.93
C SER A 407 -22.21 6.98 -15.93
N ALA A 408 -21.41 7.62 -16.77
CA ALA A 408 -19.96 7.57 -16.65
C ALA A 408 -19.60 8.24 -15.32
N ALA A 409 -19.13 7.47 -14.35
CA ALA A 409 -18.30 8.03 -13.30
C ALA A 409 -16.95 8.33 -13.98
N GLU A 410 -16.70 9.62 -14.23
CA GLU A 410 -15.38 10.13 -14.56
C GLU A 410 -14.40 9.63 -13.50
N PHE A 411 -13.50 8.73 -13.90
CA PHE A 411 -12.31 8.44 -13.14
C PHE A 411 -11.32 9.54 -13.48
N ASP A 412 -11.28 10.55 -12.61
CA ASP A 412 -10.26 11.59 -12.64
C ASP A 412 -8.88 10.99 -12.41
N ASP A 413 -7.99 11.29 -13.34
CA ASP A 413 -6.55 11.03 -13.29
C ASP A 413 -5.85 12.09 -12.41
N GLU A 414 -4.65 11.76 -11.91
CA GLU A 414 -3.72 12.62 -11.15
C GLU A 414 -3.94 12.87 -9.63
N ASN A 415 -3.15 12.16 -8.80
CA ASN A 415 -2.63 12.61 -7.50
C ASN A 415 -3.56 13.45 -6.60
N ILE A 416 -4.77 12.96 -6.27
CA ILE A 416 -5.62 13.55 -5.23
C ILE A 416 -5.77 12.57 -4.08
N ARG A 417 -4.94 12.71 -3.02
CA ARG A 417 -5.26 12.09 -1.74
C ARG A 417 -6.32 12.95 -1.06
N SER A 418 -7.59 12.78 -1.42
CA SER A 418 -8.68 13.22 -0.55
C SER A 418 -8.64 12.35 0.71
N ILE A 419 -8.12 12.90 1.81
CA ILE A 419 -8.18 12.25 3.11
C ILE A 419 -9.40 12.85 3.81
N SER A 420 -10.55 12.19 3.65
CA SER A 420 -11.67 12.39 4.56
C SER A 420 -11.16 12.05 5.97
N PRO A 421 -11.14 12.98 6.92
CA PRO A 421 -10.36 12.84 8.15
C PRO A 421 -11.08 11.97 9.20
N TYR A 422 -11.97 11.08 8.77
CA TYR A 422 -12.89 10.40 9.67
C TYR A 422 -12.29 9.19 10.37
N LEU A 423 -12.77 9.01 11.60
CA LEU A 423 -12.36 7.95 12.51
C LEU A 423 -12.58 6.58 11.85
N ASP A 424 -11.68 5.66 12.17
CA ASP A 424 -11.91 4.25 11.96
C ASP A 424 -12.88 3.70 13.02
N SER A 425 -13.16 2.40 12.93
CA SER A 425 -14.07 1.68 13.85
C SER A 425 -13.70 1.79 15.33
N ASP A 426 -12.48 2.23 15.64
CA ASP A 426 -11.95 2.36 17.00
C ASP A 426 -12.02 3.81 17.52
N MET A 427 -12.76 4.68 16.83
CA MET A 427 -12.90 6.11 17.14
C MET A 427 -11.57 6.89 17.16
N GLN A 428 -10.55 6.44 16.40
CA GLN A 428 -9.31 7.18 16.17
C GLN A 428 -9.14 7.49 14.67
N SER A 429 -8.53 8.62 14.30
CA SER A 429 -8.16 8.83 12.89
C SER A 429 -6.69 8.49 12.65
N ARG A 430 -6.48 7.78 11.55
CA ARG A 430 -5.19 7.25 11.11
C ARG A 430 -4.15 8.34 10.84
N TRP A 431 -4.59 9.53 10.46
CA TRP A 431 -3.73 10.60 9.92
C TRP A 431 -3.62 11.80 10.83
N TYR A 432 -4.58 11.99 11.73
CA TYR A 432 -4.66 13.17 12.59
C TYR A 432 -4.91 12.76 14.03
N ASP A 433 -4.23 13.44 14.93
CA ASP A 433 -4.59 13.52 16.34
C ASP A 433 -5.57 14.68 16.54
N PHE A 434 -6.44 14.56 17.53
CA PHE A 434 -7.39 15.58 17.90
C PHE A 434 -7.39 15.78 19.41
N GLY A 435 -7.82 16.94 19.86
CA GLY A 435 -8.02 17.19 21.29
C GLY A 435 -8.79 18.46 21.56
N GLY A 436 -8.89 18.80 22.86
CA GLY A 436 -9.77 19.87 23.33
C GLY A 436 -11.25 19.48 23.16
N ASP A 437 -12.07 20.44 22.74
CA ASP A 437 -13.51 20.29 22.51
C ASP A 437 -13.86 19.74 21.12
N THR A 438 -12.90 19.15 20.40
CA THR A 438 -13.10 18.65 19.04
C THR A 438 -14.12 17.51 19.01
N ILE A 439 -15.17 17.65 18.20
CA ILE A 439 -16.20 16.64 17.99
C ILE A 439 -16.02 16.01 16.62
N ILE A 440 -16.03 14.69 16.56
CA ILE A 440 -15.81 13.98 15.30
C ILE A 440 -17.10 13.28 14.88
N ARG A 441 -17.60 13.64 13.70
CA ARG A 441 -18.72 12.97 13.04
C ARG A 441 -18.16 12.19 11.88
N THR A 442 -18.07 10.87 12.08
CA THR A 442 -17.33 9.92 11.22
C THR A 442 -17.81 9.83 9.77
N ASP A 443 -18.97 10.38 9.45
CA ASP A 443 -19.57 10.36 8.13
C ASP A 443 -19.65 11.76 7.48
N SER A 444 -19.24 12.83 8.19
CA SER A 444 -19.64 14.19 7.82
C SER A 444 -18.58 15.27 7.99
N TYR A 445 -17.99 15.42 9.18
CA TYR A 445 -17.03 16.50 9.48
C TYR A 445 -16.27 16.26 10.80
N ILE A 446 -15.13 16.92 10.95
CA ILE A 446 -14.47 17.16 12.24
C ILE A 446 -14.75 18.58 12.67
N ARG A 447 -15.42 18.73 13.79
CA ARG A 447 -15.75 20.03 14.36
C ARG A 447 -14.72 20.40 15.41
N LEU A 448 -13.88 21.39 15.12
CA LEU A 448 -12.87 21.88 16.05
C LEU A 448 -13.53 22.54 17.26
N THR A 449 -14.52 23.39 17.04
CA THR A 449 -15.35 23.98 18.11
C THR A 449 -16.81 24.00 17.69
N SER A 450 -17.71 23.85 18.67
CA SER A 450 -19.14 24.04 18.46
C SER A 450 -19.53 25.50 18.63
N ASP A 451 -20.69 25.87 18.08
CA ASP A 451 -21.37 27.13 18.34
C ASP A 451 -21.88 27.20 19.81
N ARG A 452 -20.91 27.27 20.73
CA ARG A 452 -21.03 27.44 22.17
C ARG A 452 -19.86 28.31 22.65
N PRO A 453 -20.06 29.14 23.68
CA PRO A 453 -18.97 29.92 24.26
C PRO A 453 -17.88 29.04 24.87
N SER A 454 -16.66 29.58 24.97
CA SER A 454 -15.54 28.99 25.71
C SER A 454 -15.18 27.56 25.27
N GLN A 455 -15.05 27.34 23.97
CA GLN A 455 -14.58 26.08 23.40
C GLN A 455 -13.19 26.26 22.79
N SER A 456 -12.36 25.23 22.87
CA SER A 456 -11.06 25.24 22.22
C SER A 456 -10.71 23.83 21.75
N GLY A 457 -10.48 23.68 20.45
CA GLY A 457 -10.23 22.37 19.86
C GLY A 457 -9.22 22.41 18.73
N TRP A 458 -8.59 21.26 18.50
CA TRP A 458 -7.50 21.12 17.57
C TRP A 458 -7.48 19.76 16.87
N MET A 459 -6.85 19.77 15.70
CA MET A 459 -6.58 18.62 14.84
C MET A 459 -5.17 18.76 14.27
N TYR A 460 -4.28 17.80 14.45
CA TYR A 460 -2.91 17.85 13.93
C TYR A 460 -2.50 16.56 13.25
N SER A 461 -1.82 16.68 12.12
CA SER A 461 -1.28 15.52 11.39
C SER A 461 -0.26 14.76 12.23
N ARG A 462 -0.36 13.42 12.20
CA ARG A 462 0.61 12.51 12.84
C ARG A 462 1.92 12.49 12.07
N VAL A 463 1.82 12.52 10.74
CA VAL A 463 2.96 12.45 9.81
C VAL A 463 3.32 13.87 9.33
N PRO A 464 4.60 14.25 9.35
CA PRO A 464 5.02 15.56 8.87
C PRO A 464 4.96 15.66 7.34
N LEU A 465 4.71 16.87 6.86
CA LEU A 465 4.98 17.30 5.50
C LEU A 465 6.49 17.48 5.35
N THR A 466 7.12 16.62 4.54
CA THR A 466 8.58 16.60 4.32
C THR A 466 8.99 17.05 2.91
N ALA A 467 8.02 17.37 2.05
CA ALA A 467 8.30 17.86 0.71
C ALA A 467 8.64 19.36 0.75
N THR A 468 9.58 19.78 -0.09
CA THR A 468 9.94 21.20 -0.25
C THR A 468 8.92 21.99 -1.05
N ASN A 469 8.16 21.32 -1.92
CA ASN A 469 7.09 21.90 -2.71
C ASN A 469 5.82 21.07 -2.54
N TRP A 470 4.72 21.75 -2.24
CA TRP A 470 3.48 21.08 -1.91
C TRP A 470 2.26 21.94 -2.21
N GLN A 471 1.11 21.27 -2.34
CA GLN A 471 -0.20 21.88 -2.43
C GLN A 471 -1.11 21.22 -1.42
N ILE A 472 -1.77 22.00 -0.57
CA ILE A 472 -2.74 21.52 0.41
C ILE A 472 -4.10 22.11 0.05
N GLU A 473 -5.06 21.25 -0.23
CA GLU A 473 -6.47 21.59 -0.41
C GLU A 473 -7.24 21.19 0.86
N VAL A 474 -8.02 22.12 1.41
CA VAL A 474 -8.86 21.89 2.59
C VAL A 474 -10.29 22.27 2.26
N GLU A 475 -11.21 21.34 2.47
CA GLU A 475 -12.63 21.62 2.46
C GLU A 475 -13.12 21.82 3.90
N PHE A 476 -13.85 22.89 4.15
CA PHE A 476 -14.30 23.26 5.48
C PHE A 476 -15.64 23.99 5.44
N LYS A 477 -16.21 24.22 6.62
CA LYS A 477 -17.44 24.99 6.79
C LYS A 477 -17.43 25.76 8.10
N ILE A 478 -17.79 27.05 8.03
CA ILE A 478 -18.01 27.89 9.21
C ILE A 478 -19.49 28.24 9.29
N SER A 479 -20.14 27.93 10.42
CA SER A 479 -21.57 28.19 10.60
C SER A 479 -21.95 28.42 12.06
N GLY A 480 -22.80 29.40 12.35
CA GLY A 480 -23.35 29.62 13.69
C GLY A 480 -24.77 30.19 13.64
N LYS A 481 -25.50 30.07 14.75
CA LYS A 481 -26.92 30.49 14.85
C LYS A 481 -27.08 32.00 14.93
N ASN A 482 -26.07 32.70 15.44
CA ASN A 482 -26.12 34.14 15.68
C ASN A 482 -25.66 34.95 14.47
N GLN A 483 -26.14 36.20 14.37
CA GLN A 483 -25.66 37.15 13.34
C GLN A 483 -24.25 37.67 13.62
N LEU A 484 -23.81 37.56 14.88
CA LEU A 484 -22.44 37.86 15.29
C LEU A 484 -21.53 36.67 14.98
N TYR A 485 -20.28 36.97 14.64
CA TYR A 485 -19.27 36.02 14.20
C TYR A 485 -18.38 35.62 15.39
N GLY A 486 -17.92 34.37 15.44
CA GLY A 486 -16.84 33.96 16.34
C GLY A 486 -15.46 34.36 15.80
N ASP A 487 -14.39 34.07 16.52
CA ASP A 487 -13.02 34.42 16.13
C ASP A 487 -12.62 33.72 14.82
N GLY A 488 -13.03 32.47 14.59
CA GLY A 488 -12.71 31.72 13.38
C GLY A 488 -11.82 30.51 13.67
N PHE A 489 -11.02 30.09 12.70
CA PHE A 489 -10.04 29.01 12.89
C PHE A 489 -8.71 29.31 12.18
N ALA A 490 -7.65 28.65 12.63
CA ALA A 490 -6.33 28.73 12.03
C ALA A 490 -5.90 27.37 11.48
N MET A 491 -5.19 27.41 10.34
CA MET A 491 -4.45 26.31 9.75
C MET A 491 -2.95 26.56 9.96
N TRP A 492 -2.24 25.52 10.38
CA TRP A 492 -0.85 25.57 10.80
C TRP A 492 0.00 24.66 9.94
N ILE A 493 1.11 25.17 9.42
CA ILE A 493 2.20 24.41 8.80
C ILE A 493 3.46 24.68 9.61
N THR A 494 3.55 24.03 10.77
CA THR A 494 4.49 24.38 11.84
C THR A 494 5.36 23.23 12.26
N ARG A 495 6.55 23.52 12.78
CA ARG A 495 7.45 22.49 13.32
C ARG A 495 6.87 21.81 14.55
N GLN A 496 6.23 22.59 15.42
CA GLN A 496 5.55 22.11 16.62
C GLN A 496 4.16 21.56 16.25
N ARG A 497 3.73 20.50 16.96
CA ARG A 497 2.40 19.88 16.82
C ARG A 497 1.60 20.06 18.11
N ALA A 498 0.27 20.15 17.98
CA ALA A 498 -0.70 19.99 19.07
C ALA A 498 -0.40 20.85 20.31
N GLN A 499 0.05 22.08 20.07
CA GLN A 499 0.22 23.07 21.12
C GLN A 499 -1.00 23.96 21.17
N MET A 500 -1.61 24.03 22.35
CA MET A 500 -2.71 24.95 22.60
C MET A 500 -2.19 26.32 22.99
N GLY A 501 -2.95 27.35 22.62
CA GLY A 501 -2.68 28.71 23.02
C GLY A 501 -3.84 29.64 22.71
N THR A 502 -3.57 30.94 22.78
CA THR A 502 -4.58 32.00 22.72
C THR A 502 -4.87 32.52 21.31
N VAL A 503 -4.15 31.98 20.31
CA VAL A 503 -4.22 32.45 18.91
C VAL A 503 -5.09 31.46 18.13
N PHE A 504 -6.40 31.70 18.10
CA PHE A 504 -7.37 30.80 17.48
C PHE A 504 -7.28 29.36 18.05
N GLY A 505 -6.99 29.23 19.34
CA GLY A 505 -6.70 27.95 20.00
C GLY A 505 -5.29 27.40 19.75
N GLY A 506 -4.49 27.99 18.86
CA GLY A 506 -3.12 27.59 18.59
C GLY A 506 -2.07 28.37 19.39
N PRO A 507 -0.79 27.97 19.28
CA PRO A 507 0.30 28.58 20.03
C PRO A 507 0.60 30.00 19.53
N ASP A 508 0.94 30.91 20.45
CA ASP A 508 1.33 32.28 20.11
C ASP A 508 2.73 32.35 19.46
N ASN A 509 3.70 31.66 20.07
CA ASN A 509 5.07 31.57 19.57
C ASN A 509 5.25 30.27 18.78
N PHE A 510 5.08 30.33 17.46
CA PHE A 510 5.19 29.17 16.56
C PHE A 510 6.32 29.32 15.54
N GLU A 511 6.91 28.20 15.10
CA GLU A 511 7.89 28.17 14.00
C GLU A 511 7.23 27.59 12.74
N GLY A 512 6.97 28.42 11.74
CA GLY A 512 6.38 28.01 10.47
C GLY A 512 5.29 28.95 9.97
N LEU A 513 4.35 28.44 9.17
CA LEU A 513 3.29 29.23 8.56
C LEU A 513 1.97 29.05 9.30
N GLY A 514 1.32 30.14 9.67
CA GLY A 514 -0.07 30.18 10.13
C GLY A 514 -0.96 30.85 9.10
N VAL A 515 -2.09 30.22 8.76
CA VAL A 515 -3.14 30.79 7.90
C VAL A 515 -4.41 30.93 8.73
N PHE A 516 -4.86 32.15 8.94
CA PHE A 516 -5.98 32.48 9.83
C PHE A 516 -7.20 32.83 8.99
N ILE A 517 -8.30 32.12 9.22
CA ILE A 517 -9.61 32.42 8.65
C ILE A 517 -10.39 33.12 9.75
N ASP A 518 -10.24 34.43 9.81
CA ASP A 518 -10.80 35.26 10.87
C ASP A 518 -12.20 35.74 10.49
N THR A 519 -13.18 35.39 11.30
CA THR A 519 -14.57 35.77 11.08
C THR A 519 -14.99 36.99 11.87
N TYR A 520 -14.23 37.42 12.88
CA TYR A 520 -14.58 38.52 13.76
C TYR A 520 -13.63 39.71 13.61
N LYS A 521 -14.21 40.90 13.46
CA LYS A 521 -13.43 42.12 13.32
C LYS A 521 -13.09 42.69 14.70
N ASN A 522 -11.80 42.69 15.07
CA ASN A 522 -11.32 43.51 16.18
C ASN A 522 -10.96 44.92 15.69
N ASN A 523 -9.82 45.48 16.08
CA ASN A 523 -9.47 46.88 15.76
C ASN A 523 -8.74 47.04 14.41
N ARG A 524 -8.89 46.09 13.47
CA ARG A 524 -8.21 46.17 12.17
C ARG A 524 -8.88 47.15 11.20
N PRO A 525 -8.21 48.25 10.79
CA PRO A 525 -8.79 49.21 9.87
C PRO A 525 -8.59 48.78 8.40
N GLY A 526 -9.52 49.19 7.53
CA GLY A 526 -9.34 49.12 6.07
C GLY A 526 -9.64 47.79 5.38
N VAL A 527 -10.09 46.76 6.12
CA VAL A 527 -10.47 45.46 5.54
C VAL A 527 -11.91 45.09 5.91
N VAL A 528 -12.49 44.21 5.09
CA VAL A 528 -13.83 43.64 5.29
C VAL A 528 -13.68 42.21 5.81
N PHE A 529 -14.43 41.87 6.86
CA PHE A 529 -14.47 40.53 7.45
C PHE A 529 -15.63 39.70 6.88
N PRO A 530 -15.52 38.36 6.84
CA PRO A 530 -14.36 37.55 7.26
C PRO A 530 -13.09 37.82 6.45
N TYR A 531 -11.93 37.72 7.09
CA TYR A 531 -10.63 38.05 6.52
C TYR A 531 -9.69 36.84 6.63
N VAL A 532 -9.02 36.51 5.53
CA VAL A 532 -8.08 35.39 5.49
C VAL A 532 -6.67 35.95 5.36
N MET A 533 -5.78 35.61 6.28
CA MET A 533 -4.40 36.09 6.28
C MET A 533 -3.39 34.97 6.53
N ALA A 534 -2.16 35.18 6.10
CA ALA A 534 -1.02 34.35 6.43
C ALA A 534 0.01 35.14 7.25
N MET A 535 0.60 34.49 8.26
CA MET A 535 1.75 34.99 9.04
C MET A 535 2.81 33.90 9.10
N TYR A 536 4.08 34.30 9.02
CA TYR A 536 5.19 33.42 9.35
C TYR A 536 5.65 33.67 10.77
N GLY A 537 5.67 32.61 11.58
CA GLY A 537 6.19 32.63 12.93
C GLY A 537 7.64 32.19 12.97
N ASP A 538 8.48 32.99 13.64
CA ASP A 538 9.90 32.74 13.88
C ASP A 538 10.17 32.08 15.25
N GLY A 539 9.11 31.65 15.93
CA GLY A 539 9.15 31.10 17.29
C GLY A 539 9.25 32.14 18.41
N LYS A 540 9.21 33.44 18.10
CA LYS A 540 9.37 34.52 19.09
C LYS A 540 8.37 35.67 18.95
N THR A 541 7.92 35.92 17.73
CA THR A 541 7.02 37.03 17.41
C THR A 541 5.58 36.64 17.75
N SER A 542 4.99 37.36 18.71
CA SER A 542 3.61 37.16 19.16
C SER A 542 2.59 37.68 18.14
N TYR A 543 1.44 37.03 18.06
CA TYR A 543 0.30 37.44 17.25
C TYR A 543 -0.46 38.59 17.93
N ASP A 544 -0.59 39.72 17.24
CA ASP A 544 -1.36 40.86 17.73
C ASP A 544 -2.88 40.60 17.61
N LYS A 545 -3.45 39.97 18.64
CA LYS A 545 -4.90 39.68 18.71
C LYS A 545 -5.75 40.96 18.74
N SER A 546 -5.22 42.10 19.18
CA SER A 546 -6.00 43.34 19.25
C SER A 546 -6.25 43.95 17.87
N ASN A 547 -5.35 43.71 16.93
CA ASN A 547 -5.39 44.26 15.57
C ASN A 547 -5.40 43.17 14.48
N ASP A 548 -5.88 41.97 14.80
CA ASP A 548 -6.04 40.83 13.88
C ASP A 548 -4.77 40.52 13.08
N GLY A 549 -3.62 40.45 13.78
CA GLY A 549 -2.33 40.08 13.21
C GLY A 549 -1.77 41.04 12.16
N LYS A 550 -2.33 42.25 12.04
CA LYS A 550 -1.99 43.19 10.96
C LYS A 550 -0.49 43.50 10.86
N HIS A 551 0.21 43.60 11.99
CA HIS A 551 1.63 43.96 12.01
C HIS A 551 2.56 42.83 11.55
N THR A 552 2.09 41.58 11.62
CA THR A 552 2.88 40.37 11.33
C THR A 552 2.35 39.63 10.10
N GLU A 553 1.39 40.23 9.38
CA GLU A 553 0.83 39.70 8.15
C GLU A 553 1.86 39.66 7.02
N LEU A 554 1.93 38.51 6.34
CA LEU A 554 2.62 38.38 5.06
C LEU A 554 1.73 38.83 3.90
N ALA A 555 0.50 38.31 3.88
CA ALA A 555 -0.51 38.61 2.88
C ALA A 555 -1.90 38.15 3.36
N GLY A 556 -2.95 38.74 2.79
CA GLY A 556 -4.32 38.38 3.12
C GLY A 556 -5.34 38.98 2.16
N CYS A 557 -6.59 38.52 2.27
CA CYS A 557 -7.71 39.00 1.47
C CYS A 557 -9.04 38.98 2.25
N SER A 558 -9.97 39.84 1.84
CA SER A 558 -11.34 39.82 2.36
C SER A 558 -12.17 38.72 1.71
N ALA A 559 -12.73 37.82 2.53
CA ALA A 559 -13.50 36.65 2.11
C ALA A 559 -14.99 36.77 2.48
N ARG A 560 -15.64 37.86 2.05
CA ARG A 560 -17.06 38.13 2.37
C ARG A 560 -17.98 37.03 1.86
N GLY A 561 -18.68 36.34 2.76
CA GLY A 561 -19.62 35.25 2.45
C GLY A 561 -19.07 33.84 2.71
N ILE A 562 -17.86 33.72 3.27
CA ILE A 562 -17.27 32.41 3.59
C ILE A 562 -17.95 31.72 4.79
N ARG A 563 -18.51 32.51 5.72
CA ARG A 563 -19.40 32.00 6.77
C ARG A 563 -20.79 31.77 6.19
N HIS A 564 -21.37 30.60 6.45
CA HIS A 564 -22.66 30.18 5.86
C HIS A 564 -22.67 30.15 4.33
N ALA A 565 -21.53 29.85 3.71
CA ALA A 565 -21.47 29.66 2.26
C ALA A 565 -22.49 28.59 1.81
N SER A 566 -23.20 28.88 0.71
CA SER A 566 -24.22 27.99 0.14
C SER A 566 -23.63 26.80 -0.63
N ILE A 567 -22.33 26.85 -0.91
CA ILE A 567 -21.56 25.81 -1.60
C ILE A 567 -20.45 25.28 -0.69
N PRO A 568 -19.88 24.10 -1.00
CA PRO A 568 -18.69 23.61 -0.31
C PRO A 568 -17.57 24.65 -0.35
N THR A 569 -17.08 25.04 0.83
CA THR A 569 -15.98 26.00 0.94
C THR A 569 -14.65 25.27 0.90
N LYS A 570 -13.77 25.65 -0.03
CA LYS A 570 -12.43 25.09 -0.15
C LYS A 570 -11.37 26.17 -0.11
N LEU A 571 -10.22 25.85 0.47
CA LEU A 571 -8.98 26.61 0.34
C LEU A 571 -7.91 25.74 -0.30
N ARG A 572 -7.05 26.33 -1.13
CA ARG A 572 -5.91 25.65 -1.75
C ARG A 572 -4.65 26.49 -1.53
N LEU A 573 -3.76 25.97 -0.70
CA LEU A 573 -2.48 26.57 -0.34
C LEU A 573 -1.36 25.87 -1.13
N THR A 574 -0.70 26.60 -2.02
CA THR A 574 0.41 26.12 -2.84
C THR A 574 1.70 26.77 -2.38
N TYR A 575 2.71 25.96 -2.10
CA TYR A 575 4.05 26.40 -1.71
C TYR A 575 5.10 25.78 -2.61
N PHE A 576 5.92 26.64 -3.20
CA PHE A 576 7.18 26.29 -3.83
C PHE A 576 8.29 27.03 -3.11
N GLN A 577 9.24 26.28 -2.56
CA GLN A 577 10.37 26.85 -1.84
C GLN A 577 11.10 27.87 -2.73
N ASP A 578 11.35 29.06 -2.17
CA ASP A 578 12.03 30.19 -2.81
C ASP A 578 11.38 30.71 -4.10
N LYS A 579 10.10 30.38 -4.36
CA LYS A 579 9.40 30.77 -5.60
C LYS A 579 7.99 31.29 -5.44
N GLN A 580 7.17 30.63 -4.62
CA GLN A 580 5.75 30.99 -4.54
C GLN A 580 5.09 30.51 -3.25
N LEU A 581 4.30 31.38 -2.62
CA LEU A 581 3.26 31.01 -1.66
C LEU A 581 1.94 31.60 -2.13
N LYS A 582 1.04 30.73 -2.60
CA LYS A 582 -0.25 31.13 -3.16
C LYS A 582 -1.39 30.51 -2.37
N LEU A 583 -2.38 31.32 -2.01
CA LEU A 583 -3.63 30.84 -1.42
C LEU A 583 -4.80 31.18 -2.35
N GLU A 584 -5.62 30.18 -2.64
CA GLU A 584 -6.84 30.30 -3.43
C GLU A 584 -8.04 29.82 -2.61
N LEU A 585 -9.20 30.43 -2.83
CA LEU A 585 -10.44 30.15 -2.11
C LEU A 585 -11.59 29.89 -3.10
N GLN A 586 -12.42 28.90 -2.80
CA GLN A 586 -13.67 28.61 -3.50
C GLN A 586 -14.80 28.63 -2.48
N TYR A 587 -15.68 29.63 -2.55
CA TYR A 587 -16.81 29.78 -1.61
C TYR A 587 -18.01 30.58 -2.15
N LYS A 588 -17.90 31.15 -3.35
CA LYS A 588 -18.98 31.91 -4.02
C LYS A 588 -19.68 31.10 -5.11
N VAL A 589 -18.89 30.46 -5.97
CA VAL A 589 -19.34 29.65 -7.09
C VAL A 589 -18.58 28.33 -7.06
N GLU A 590 -19.28 27.23 -7.33
CA GLU A 590 -18.69 25.90 -7.36
C GLU A 590 -17.67 25.80 -8.51
N ASP A 591 -16.53 25.17 -8.24
CA ASP A 591 -15.38 25.02 -9.14
C ASP A 591 -14.70 26.31 -9.64
N GLU A 592 -15.09 27.49 -9.09
CA GLU A 592 -14.44 28.77 -9.38
C GLU A 592 -13.50 29.19 -8.24
N TRP A 593 -12.20 29.12 -8.50
CA TRP A 593 -11.16 29.49 -7.54
C TRP A 593 -10.80 30.98 -7.64
N GLN A 594 -10.86 31.68 -6.51
CA GLN A 594 -10.45 33.08 -6.38
C GLN A 594 -9.11 33.14 -5.68
N THR A 595 -8.11 33.77 -6.30
CA THR A 595 -6.81 33.99 -5.64
C THR A 595 -6.99 34.98 -4.49
N CYS A 596 -6.62 34.54 -3.28
CA CYS A 596 -6.60 35.37 -2.09
C CYS A 596 -5.31 36.20 -2.05
N PHE A 597 -4.17 35.52 -2.15
CA PHE A 597 -2.86 36.16 -2.32
C PHE A 597 -1.91 35.25 -3.07
N ASP A 598 -0.87 35.86 -3.65
CA ASP A 598 0.20 35.19 -4.39
C ASP A 598 1.51 35.94 -4.09
N LEU A 599 2.41 35.30 -3.35
CA LEU A 599 3.69 35.86 -2.93
C LEU A 599 4.82 35.20 -3.72
N GLU A 600 5.59 35.99 -4.47
CA GLU A 600 6.72 35.51 -5.29
C GLU A 600 7.97 35.19 -4.46
N GLU A 601 8.11 35.79 -3.27
CA GLU A 601 9.25 35.56 -2.36
C GLU A 601 8.74 35.03 -1.02
N PRO A 602 8.40 33.73 -0.92
CA PRO A 602 7.81 33.20 0.29
C PRO A 602 8.87 32.94 1.37
N PRO A 603 8.51 33.02 2.67
CA PRO A 603 9.43 32.65 3.74
C PRO A 603 9.75 31.15 3.72
N ALA A 604 10.90 30.78 4.28
CA ALA A 604 11.34 29.40 4.37
C ALA A 604 10.53 28.63 5.42
N VAL A 605 9.58 27.82 4.97
CA VAL A 605 8.81 26.92 5.84
C VAL A 605 9.72 25.78 6.32
N PRO A 606 9.63 25.33 7.59
CA PRO A 606 10.46 24.22 8.08
C PRO A 606 10.36 22.97 7.20
N ASN A 607 11.51 22.34 6.90
CA ASN A 607 11.58 21.10 6.10
C ASN A 607 10.82 19.91 6.71
N ILE A 608 10.52 19.98 8.00
CA ILE A 608 9.66 19.04 8.71
C ILE A 608 8.60 19.90 9.41
N ALA A 609 7.42 19.98 8.79
CA ALA A 609 6.30 20.73 9.32
C ALA A 609 5.07 19.83 9.42
N TYR A 610 4.22 20.05 10.40
CA TYR A 610 2.95 19.36 10.57
C TYR A 610 1.82 20.26 10.09
N VAL A 611 0.88 19.67 9.38
CA VAL A 611 -0.41 20.32 9.07
C VAL A 611 -1.29 20.20 10.29
N GLY A 612 -1.78 21.33 10.81
CA GLY A 612 -2.68 21.39 11.94
C GLY A 612 -3.81 22.39 11.73
N PHE A 613 -4.85 22.26 12.53
CA PHE A 613 -6.00 23.14 12.56
C PHE A 613 -6.39 23.36 14.01
N THR A 614 -6.68 24.61 14.38
CA THR A 614 -7.17 24.96 15.71
C THR A 614 -8.31 25.96 15.60
N ALA A 615 -9.24 25.92 16.53
CA ALA A 615 -10.26 26.93 16.69
C ALA A 615 -10.51 27.21 18.17
N GLU A 616 -10.93 28.42 18.48
CA GLU A 616 -11.31 28.86 19.82
C GLU A 616 -12.58 29.71 19.73
N THR A 617 -13.47 29.60 20.71
CA THR A 617 -14.64 30.46 20.84
C THR A 617 -14.60 31.20 22.17
N GLY A 618 -14.82 32.52 22.11
CA GLY A 618 -14.96 33.39 23.28
C GLY A 618 -16.41 33.45 23.75
N GLU A 619 -16.92 34.67 23.97
CA GLU A 619 -18.36 34.90 24.18
C GLU A 619 -19.17 34.69 22.90
N LEU A 620 -18.57 35.02 21.76
CA LEU A 620 -19.10 34.74 20.43
C LEU A 620 -18.56 33.40 19.93
N SER A 621 -19.41 32.65 19.24
CA SER A 621 -19.13 31.28 18.84
C SER A 621 -19.61 30.99 17.43
N ASP A 622 -18.92 30.04 16.81
CA ASP A 622 -19.26 29.45 15.52
C ASP A 622 -18.88 27.97 15.54
N ASN A 623 -19.53 27.16 14.71
CA ASN A 623 -19.06 25.82 14.39
C ASN A 623 -17.95 25.92 13.34
N HIS A 624 -16.82 25.27 13.62
CA HIS A 624 -15.68 25.19 12.71
C HIS A 624 -15.47 23.74 12.28
N ASP A 625 -15.98 23.40 11.09
CA ASP A 625 -16.01 22.03 10.58
C ASP A 625 -14.95 21.86 9.49
N ILE A 626 -14.02 20.92 9.67
CA ILE A 626 -13.07 20.44 8.66
C ILE A 626 -13.67 19.20 8.00
N ILE A 627 -13.89 19.26 6.68
CA ILE A 627 -14.58 18.23 5.90
C ILE A 627 -13.57 17.32 5.19
N SER A 628 -12.54 17.89 4.57
CA SER A 628 -11.49 17.11 3.92
C SER A 628 -10.16 17.87 3.91
N VAL A 629 -9.04 17.13 3.99
CA VAL A 629 -7.70 17.71 3.85
C VAL A 629 -6.90 16.84 2.88
N ALA A 630 -6.39 17.44 1.82
CA ALA A 630 -5.63 16.77 0.79
C ALA A 630 -4.29 17.48 0.58
N ALA A 631 -3.18 16.80 0.89
CA ALA A 631 -1.83 17.32 0.63
C ALA A 631 -1.18 16.55 -0.53
N LYS A 632 -0.62 17.30 -1.49
CA LYS A 632 0.06 16.81 -2.70
C LYS A 632 1.49 17.35 -2.73
N ASN A 633 2.44 16.55 -3.20
CA ASN A 633 3.81 17.01 -3.46
C ASN A 633 3.93 17.51 -4.91
N LEU A 634 4.56 18.66 -5.12
CA LEU A 634 4.72 19.27 -6.43
C LEU A 634 6.15 19.03 -6.94
N TYR A 635 6.40 17.90 -7.59
CA TYR A 635 7.69 17.68 -8.27
C TYR A 635 7.62 18.29 -9.67
N THR A 636 8.51 19.23 -9.97
CA THR A 636 8.80 19.60 -11.36
C THR A 636 9.78 18.57 -11.91
N GLN A 637 9.34 17.78 -12.90
CA GLN A 637 10.25 17.01 -13.76
C GLN A 637 11.26 17.99 -14.38
N PRO A 638 12.59 17.80 -14.24
CA PRO A 638 13.54 18.55 -15.04
C PRO A 638 13.31 18.20 -16.51
N GLY A 639 12.80 19.17 -17.26
CA GLY A 639 12.47 18.99 -18.67
C GLY A 639 13.64 18.49 -19.49
N SER A 640 13.33 17.60 -20.44
CA SER A 640 14.21 17.20 -21.53
C SER A 640 14.63 18.46 -22.32
N GLY A 641 15.84 18.95 -22.05
CA GLY A 641 16.52 19.92 -22.89
C GLY A 641 16.89 19.27 -24.23
N GLY A 642 15.99 19.33 -25.20
CA GLY A 642 16.27 19.05 -26.60
C GLY A 642 17.16 20.15 -27.18
N ASN A 643 18.45 19.84 -27.27
CA ASN A 643 19.49 20.66 -27.86
C ASN A 643 19.35 20.69 -29.40
N THR A 644 19.06 21.84 -29.99
CA THR A 644 19.48 22.14 -31.38
C THR A 644 20.02 23.56 -31.46
N GLY A 645 21.30 23.65 -31.83
CA GLY A 645 22.06 24.89 -31.87
C GLY A 645 21.77 25.76 -33.09
N GLY A 646 22.06 27.06 -32.92
CA GLY A 646 22.17 28.04 -34.00
C GLY A 646 22.80 29.33 -33.46
N LYS A 647 24.07 29.56 -33.79
CA LYS A 647 24.89 30.72 -33.39
C LYS A 647 24.39 32.03 -34.01
N SER A 648 24.43 33.14 -33.27
CA SER A 648 25.41 34.25 -33.46
C SER A 648 25.03 35.56 -32.75
N SER A 649 26.00 36.04 -31.96
CA SER A 649 26.46 37.41 -31.64
C SER A 649 25.53 38.66 -31.72
N SER A 650 25.42 39.31 -30.55
CA SER A 650 25.63 40.75 -30.23
C SER A 650 24.82 41.85 -30.94
N SER A 651 24.09 42.67 -30.16
CA SER A 651 24.49 44.04 -29.80
C SER A 651 23.38 44.83 -29.07
N LYS A 652 23.81 45.82 -28.28
CA LYS A 652 23.04 46.80 -27.49
C LYS A 652 22.13 47.68 -28.37
N SER A 653 20.99 48.14 -27.85
CA SER A 653 20.77 49.53 -27.39
C SER A 653 19.28 49.91 -27.24
N LYS A 654 19.09 51.08 -26.64
CA LYS A 654 17.91 51.68 -25.99
C LYS A 654 16.80 52.18 -26.94
N SER A 655 15.63 52.37 -26.32
CA SER A 655 14.78 53.59 -26.35
C SER A 655 13.69 53.78 -27.43
N ARG A 656 12.48 54.06 -26.87
CA ARG A 656 11.45 55.08 -27.20
C ARG A 656 10.13 54.66 -27.89
N LYS A 657 9.06 54.86 -27.09
CA LYS A 657 7.74 55.50 -27.34
C LYS A 657 7.15 55.45 -28.76
N GLY A 658 5.89 55.00 -28.83
CA GLY A 658 4.95 55.38 -29.89
C GLY A 658 3.58 54.69 -29.75
N THR A 659 2.57 55.48 -29.44
CA THR A 659 1.13 55.18 -29.33
C THR A 659 0.49 54.67 -30.63
N GLY A 660 -0.55 53.83 -30.54
CA GLY A 660 -1.46 53.57 -31.68
C GLY A 660 -2.44 52.42 -31.45
N LYS A 661 -3.72 52.68 -31.75
CA LYS A 661 -4.94 51.94 -31.40
C LYS A 661 -5.27 50.75 -32.33
N THR A 662 -5.87 49.71 -31.75
CA THR A 662 -6.90 48.76 -32.28
C THR A 662 -6.82 48.23 -33.72
N THR A 663 -6.71 46.91 -33.89
CA THR A 663 -7.83 46.03 -34.34
C THR A 663 -7.42 44.54 -34.37
N THR A 664 -8.41 43.73 -33.98
CA THR A 664 -8.65 42.28 -34.15
C THR A 664 -7.77 41.47 -35.11
N GLY A 665 -7.30 40.31 -34.62
CA GLY A 665 -6.76 39.24 -35.45
C GLY A 665 -6.36 38.02 -34.64
N GLN A 666 -7.33 37.15 -34.32
CA GLN A 666 -7.07 35.79 -33.84
C GLN A 666 -6.20 35.04 -34.86
N LYS A 667 -5.04 34.54 -34.44
CA LYS A 667 -4.29 33.51 -35.17
C LYS A 667 -4.38 32.20 -34.40
N GLN A 668 -5.24 31.32 -34.89
CA GLN A 668 -5.32 29.90 -34.52
C GLN A 668 -3.97 29.22 -34.83
N GLY A 669 -3.32 28.69 -33.79
CA GLY A 669 -2.38 27.60 -33.95
C GLY A 669 -3.17 26.35 -34.34
N SER A 670 -2.97 25.88 -35.56
CA SER A 670 -3.62 24.69 -36.13
C SER A 670 -3.26 23.46 -35.31
N SER A 671 -4.23 22.97 -34.52
CA SER A 671 -4.10 21.73 -33.76
C SER A 671 -4.00 20.53 -34.70
N TRP A 672 -3.04 19.63 -34.44
CA TRP A 672 -2.84 18.37 -35.15
C TRP A 672 -4.12 17.52 -35.23
N THR A 673 -5.05 17.70 -34.29
CA THR A 673 -6.38 17.07 -34.34
C THR A 673 -7.14 17.39 -35.62
N TRP A 674 -7.09 18.63 -36.14
CA TRP A 674 -7.83 19.01 -37.35
C TRP A 674 -7.27 18.35 -38.62
N PHE A 675 -5.96 18.09 -38.65
CA PHE A 675 -5.33 17.35 -39.74
C PHE A 675 -5.80 15.89 -39.76
N PHE A 676 -5.86 15.23 -38.60
CA PHE A 676 -6.36 13.85 -38.51
C PHE A 676 -7.86 13.73 -38.79
N THR A 677 -8.68 14.71 -38.38
CA THR A 677 -10.12 14.73 -38.70
C THR A 677 -10.37 14.74 -40.21
N LYS A 678 -9.56 15.48 -40.99
CA LYS A 678 -9.67 15.50 -42.45
C LYS A 678 -9.28 14.17 -43.09
N ILE A 679 -8.27 13.48 -42.56
CA ILE A 679 -7.87 12.16 -43.05
C ILE A 679 -8.98 11.14 -42.81
N ILE A 680 -9.60 11.14 -41.63
CA ILE A 680 -10.69 10.23 -41.30
C ILE A 680 -11.90 10.52 -42.19
N LEU A 681 -12.28 11.78 -42.37
CA LEU A 681 -13.37 12.17 -43.29
C LEU A 681 -13.07 11.75 -44.74
N PHE A 682 -11.83 11.89 -45.19
CA PHE A 682 -11.42 11.46 -46.52
C PHE A 682 -11.52 9.94 -46.70
N ILE A 683 -11.11 9.15 -45.70
CA ILE A 683 -11.24 7.68 -45.73
C ILE A 683 -12.71 7.26 -45.75
N ILE A 684 -13.58 7.93 -44.98
CA ILE A 684 -15.02 7.66 -44.98
C ILE A 684 -15.64 7.97 -46.35
N VAL A 685 -15.30 9.10 -46.95
CA VAL A 685 -15.78 9.48 -48.29
C VAL A 685 -15.25 8.53 -49.36
N ALA A 686 -13.97 8.15 -49.31
CA ALA A 686 -13.37 7.21 -50.24
C ALA A 686 -13.98 5.79 -50.09
N GLY A 687 -14.22 5.34 -48.85
CA GLY A 687 -14.90 4.10 -48.55
C GLY A 687 -16.35 4.10 -49.04
N GLY A 688 -17.09 5.18 -48.80
CA GLY A 688 -18.45 5.37 -49.30
C GLY A 688 -18.52 5.39 -50.84
N ALA A 689 -17.59 6.09 -51.50
CA ALA A 689 -17.48 6.11 -52.95
C ALA A 689 -17.12 4.73 -53.52
N TYR A 690 -16.26 3.96 -52.86
CA TYR A 690 -15.91 2.60 -53.26
C TYR A 690 -17.09 1.62 -53.11
N VAL A 691 -17.83 1.69 -52.00
CA VAL A 691 -19.05 0.91 -51.80
C VAL A 691 -20.15 1.31 -52.80
N GLY A 692 -20.31 2.62 -53.06
CA GLY A 692 -21.24 3.12 -54.08
C GLY A 692 -20.88 2.66 -55.48
N TYR A 693 -19.59 2.72 -55.86
CA TYR A 693 -19.10 2.25 -57.15
C TYR A 693 -19.28 0.74 -57.33
N THR A 694 -19.02 -0.05 -56.28
CA THR A 694 -19.22 -1.52 -56.33
C THR A 694 -20.70 -1.91 -56.40
N ALA A 695 -21.58 -1.21 -55.69
CA ALA A 695 -23.03 -1.39 -55.79
C ALA A 695 -23.61 -0.93 -57.14
N TYR A 696 -23.11 0.17 -57.72
CA TYR A 696 -23.47 0.59 -59.07
C TYR A 696 -23.02 -0.43 -60.12
N ARG A 697 -21.80 -0.96 -60.00
CA ARG A 697 -21.27 -1.98 -60.92
C ARG A 697 -22.02 -3.31 -60.83
N SER A 698 -22.58 -3.66 -59.67
CA SER A 698 -23.40 -4.87 -59.52
C SER A 698 -24.80 -4.70 -60.11
N LYS A 699 -25.43 -3.52 -59.98
CA LYS A 699 -26.71 -3.20 -60.63
C LYS A 699 -26.62 -3.01 -62.15
N ALA A 700 -25.49 -2.53 -62.67
CA ALA A 700 -25.29 -2.37 -64.12
C ALA A 700 -25.14 -3.71 -64.87
N LYS A 701 -24.96 -4.84 -64.17
CA LYS A 701 -24.89 -6.19 -64.76
C LYS A 701 -26.22 -6.96 -64.76
N SER A 702 -27.30 -6.45 -64.13
CA SER A 702 -28.58 -7.17 -64.05
C SER A 702 -29.64 -6.74 -65.07
N HIS A 703 -29.29 -5.94 -66.09
CA HIS A 703 -30.21 -5.49 -67.16
C HIS A 703 -29.85 -5.99 -68.58
N ARG A 704 -29.05 -7.05 -68.68
CA ARG A 704 -29.01 -7.89 -69.89
C ARG A 704 -29.16 -9.34 -69.45
N PHE A 705 -30.39 -9.75 -69.16
CA PHE A 705 -31.06 -10.96 -69.63
C PHE A 705 -32.50 -10.96 -69.16
#